data_AF-A0A2S7NM62-F1
#
_entry.id   AF-A0A2S7NM62-F1
#
_cell.length_a   1.000
_cell.length_b   1.000
_cell.length_c   1.000
_cell.angle_alpha   90.00
_cell.angle_beta   90.00
_cell.angle_gamma   90.00
#
_symmetry.space_group_name_H-M   'P 1'
#
loop_
_entity.id
_entity.type
_entity.pdbx_description
1 polymer ?
#
loop_
_entity_poly.entity_id
_entity_poly.type
_entity_poly.pdbx_seq_one_letter_code
_entity_poly.pdbx_strand_id
1 'polypeptide(L)'
;MSLVLRPGQKWFFTSCSRRLFSQEVVRENDIVLLKARNDSKLAPVLTPPLKAGELIYFKDHRWKLRADDVIGKTIRDTVTNPKKVSYRIYKPTLADYVILSPRKVTPIYPKDANLIVSLLDLNPSVPNEANKSQNEARMEIFEAGTGHGALTLHLARAIHGANTAAPPIPELTPNEELGDKEKVYNQWRANRRAVIHTLDSSRQHSEHARMTVKNFRNGIYYPHVDFHVGNINEYLSRRLSEVGDVFLDHGILDLPDTQDEMEIVGNCMKPSGILITFCPSVTQIIRCLRTVKDKNLRFALESVVELGSGLSGGREWDIRLIKPRALLKAAAEARRLSVVEEGAVTDTDSGIEAETPESGHRTEATNEVSEISETDNTDSGSPTLNPENTVDSSGWEMVCKPMVGTRITVGGFVGVWRKIYRGRYMLIIHKVRTITQLGALTIFSIIVVYFLDNRYRVLPSALHDYMPAHHPGLVITDVIVTKCSRINVFASCKLDSDKWHRIEKDLYLGEGWVSSAYVHVQRKKEEELTTDDKVVLDVRVGRLDPATGTKGEGDERWEARPAGIWLKRSAKRHASDSNKAVTSVDVLFGADAVDPRDGWEMVGTPLLLDTSGEVQEARLSIRRGKLILPTKPKPRIRDNGKFKILQAADLHLSTGTGHCREPMPNDGTKCEADPRTLEFVGRLLDEEKPDLVVLSGDQINGDTAPDAQSAIFKYAELFIKRKIPFATIFGNHDDEGSLPRPQQMALIESLPYSLSEAGPDEIEGVGNYIVEVLAQGTSKHSALTIYLLDTHAYSPDERSFKGYDWLKKNQIDWFKQTAEGLKKEHSGYTHIHMDLAFIHIPLPEYRDNDLYHFGEWREGVTAPAFNSGFRDALVEQGVVMVSCGHDHANEYCALSRHKKDETPALWMCYGGGAGFGGYGGYGGYHRRIRLFEIDMNAARITTYKRLEYGDLDKRVDEQVIVDGGKAVAPNV
;
A
#
# COMPACT_ATOMS: atom_id res chain seq x y z
N MET A 1 -44.81 14.35 5.18
CA MET A 1 -46.25 14.01 5.32
C MET A 1 -46.93 15.22 5.94
N SER A 2 -47.84 15.89 5.24
CA SER A 2 -48.32 17.22 5.64
C SER A 2 -49.36 17.17 6.75
N LEU A 3 -49.22 18.01 7.78
CA LEU A 3 -50.29 18.25 8.74
C LEU A 3 -51.34 19.19 8.13
N VAL A 4 -52.61 18.81 8.20
CA VAL A 4 -53.76 19.68 7.96
C VAL A 4 -54.59 19.72 9.22
N LEU A 5 -54.50 20.82 9.97
CA LEU A 5 -55.33 21.07 11.15
C LEU A 5 -56.67 21.66 10.73
N ARG A 6 -57.78 21.06 11.16
CA ARG A 6 -59.11 21.70 11.16
C ARG A 6 -59.41 22.21 12.58
N PRO A 7 -59.75 23.49 12.78
CA PRO A 7 -60.13 24.00 14.09
C PRO A 7 -61.59 23.63 14.43
N GLY A 8 -61.87 23.36 15.71
CA GLY A 8 -63.24 23.39 16.24
C GLY A 8 -63.75 22.14 16.95
N GLN A 9 -63.16 21.76 18.08
CA GLN A 9 -63.89 21.06 19.15
C GLN A 9 -63.29 21.40 20.53
N LYS A 10 -64.15 21.56 21.55
CA LYS A 10 -63.75 21.95 22.91
C LYS A 10 -63.37 20.70 23.72
N TRP A 11 -62.20 20.72 24.35
CA TRP A 11 -61.76 19.66 25.26
C TRP A 11 -62.46 19.79 26.62
N PHE A 12 -63.34 18.84 26.95
CA PHE A 12 -63.78 18.63 28.32
C PHE A 12 -62.72 17.82 29.08
N PHE A 13 -62.18 18.38 30.16
CA PHE A 13 -61.32 17.63 31.09
C PHE A 13 -62.16 16.69 31.95
N THR A 14 -62.13 15.39 31.65
CA THR A 14 -62.57 14.34 32.57
C THR A 14 -61.37 13.55 33.09
N SER A 15 -61.34 13.31 34.40
CA SER A 15 -60.25 12.61 35.09
C SER A 15 -60.22 11.13 34.69
N CYS A 16 -59.41 10.77 33.70
CA CYS A 16 -59.28 9.39 33.24
C CYS A 16 -58.29 8.59 34.12
N SER A 17 -58.67 8.35 35.38
CA SER A 17 -57.91 7.53 36.32
C SER A 17 -58.04 6.02 36.04
N ARG A 18 -57.85 5.59 34.79
CA ARG A 18 -57.73 4.18 34.36
C ARG A 18 -56.35 3.94 33.75
N ARG A 19 -55.43 3.41 34.56
CA ARG A 19 -54.15 2.90 34.05
C ARG A 19 -54.40 1.64 33.23
N LEU A 20 -54.35 1.75 31.91
CA LEU A 20 -54.45 0.63 30.97
C LEU A 20 -53.20 -0.26 31.05
N PHE A 21 -53.21 -1.18 32.01
CA PHE A 21 -52.31 -2.32 32.05
C PHE A 21 -52.90 -3.50 31.26
N SER A 22 -52.05 -4.45 30.85
CA SER A 22 -52.49 -5.62 30.07
C SER A 22 -53.51 -6.45 30.85
N GLN A 23 -54.60 -6.84 30.17
CA GLN A 23 -55.58 -7.80 30.70
C GLN A 23 -55.16 -9.27 30.48
N GLU A 24 -53.92 -9.51 30.08
CA GLU A 24 -53.36 -10.86 29.95
C GLU A 24 -53.28 -11.54 31.32
N VAL A 25 -54.13 -12.56 31.53
CA VAL A 25 -54.21 -13.38 32.74
C VAL A 25 -53.23 -14.54 32.66
N VAL A 26 -52.46 -14.77 33.73
CA VAL A 26 -51.56 -15.91 33.92
C VAL A 26 -52.37 -17.20 34.05
N ARG A 27 -52.04 -18.20 33.23
CA ARG A 27 -52.70 -19.51 33.19
C ARG A 27 -51.82 -20.61 33.75
N GLU A 28 -52.39 -21.79 33.90
CA GLU A 28 -51.59 -22.98 34.14
C GLU A 28 -50.68 -23.28 32.93
N ASN A 29 -49.49 -23.81 33.21
CA ASN A 29 -48.34 -24.03 32.33
C ASN A 29 -47.56 -22.77 31.89
N ASP A 30 -48.09 -21.55 32.10
CA ASP A 30 -47.32 -20.34 31.80
C ASP A 30 -46.06 -20.25 32.68
N ILE A 31 -45.00 -19.66 32.12
CA ILE A 31 -43.81 -19.24 32.87
C ILE A 31 -43.85 -17.72 33.04
N VAL A 32 -43.76 -17.27 34.29
CA VAL A 32 -43.72 -15.85 34.65
C VAL A 32 -42.41 -15.49 35.33
N LEU A 33 -42.16 -14.18 35.40
CA LEU A 33 -40.97 -13.59 35.97
C LEU A 33 -41.37 -12.63 37.09
N LEU A 34 -40.98 -12.96 38.32
CA LEU A 34 -41.31 -12.22 39.52
C LEU A 34 -40.14 -11.27 39.85
N LYS A 35 -40.34 -9.96 39.71
CA LYS A 35 -39.36 -8.94 40.11
C LYS A 35 -39.86 -8.22 41.36
N ALA A 36 -39.02 -8.11 42.40
CA ALA A 36 -39.38 -7.43 43.63
C ALA A 36 -39.68 -5.94 43.38
N ARG A 37 -40.65 -5.39 44.11
CA ARG A 37 -41.13 -3.99 43.99
C ARG A 37 -40.64 -3.11 45.13
N ASN A 38 -40.52 -3.67 46.34
CA ASN A 38 -40.15 -2.95 47.56
C ASN A 38 -38.73 -3.26 48.05
N ASP A 39 -37.97 -4.08 47.33
CA ASP A 39 -36.53 -4.24 47.49
C ASP A 39 -35.91 -4.46 46.11
N SER A 40 -35.00 -3.58 45.69
CA SER A 40 -34.34 -3.63 44.38
C SER A 40 -33.08 -4.50 44.38
N LYS A 41 -32.63 -5.00 45.54
CA LYS A 41 -31.45 -5.87 45.67
C LYS A 41 -31.76 -7.34 45.42
N LEU A 42 -33.03 -7.74 45.44
CA LEU A 42 -33.45 -9.13 45.26
C LEU A 42 -33.46 -9.53 43.77
N ALA A 43 -32.82 -10.66 43.47
CA ALA A 43 -32.75 -11.17 42.11
C ALA A 43 -34.14 -11.50 41.53
N PRO A 44 -34.39 -11.22 40.23
CA PRO A 44 -35.58 -11.69 39.53
C PRO A 44 -35.72 -13.22 39.57
N VAL A 45 -36.90 -13.71 39.91
CA VAL A 45 -37.19 -15.16 39.94
C VAL A 45 -38.09 -15.56 38.78
N LEU A 46 -37.54 -16.35 37.88
CA LEU A 46 -38.26 -17.05 36.83
C LEU A 46 -38.93 -18.30 37.42
N THR A 47 -40.23 -18.51 37.16
CA THR A 47 -40.95 -19.69 37.66
C THR A 47 -40.64 -20.94 36.83
N PRO A 48 -40.87 -22.16 37.35
CA PRO A 48 -41.21 -23.30 36.50
C PRO A 48 -42.52 -23.02 35.72
N PRO A 49 -42.90 -23.86 34.75
CA PRO A 49 -44.28 -23.89 34.25
C PRO A 49 -45.24 -24.03 35.43
N LEU A 50 -46.17 -23.09 35.60
CA LEU A 50 -47.05 -23.08 36.77
C LEU A 50 -48.02 -24.27 36.74
N LYS A 51 -48.21 -24.95 37.87
CA LYS A 51 -49.18 -26.04 38.05
C LYS A 51 -50.04 -25.77 39.28
N ALA A 52 -51.34 -26.04 39.21
CA ALA A 52 -52.23 -25.85 40.35
C ALA A 52 -51.75 -26.68 41.57
N GLY A 53 -51.75 -26.08 42.75
CA GLY A 53 -51.26 -26.68 44.01
C GLY A 53 -49.74 -26.73 44.19
N GLU A 54 -48.91 -26.48 43.16
CA GLU A 54 -47.45 -26.50 43.28
C GLU A 54 -46.87 -25.27 43.98
N LEU A 55 -45.58 -25.35 44.33
CA LEU A 55 -44.84 -24.32 45.07
C LEU A 55 -43.68 -23.75 44.25
N ILE A 56 -43.64 -22.43 44.15
CA ILE A 56 -42.55 -21.66 43.53
C ILE A 56 -41.44 -21.46 44.58
N TYR A 57 -40.21 -21.81 44.21
CA TYR A 57 -39.02 -21.72 45.06
C TYR A 57 -38.15 -20.52 44.68
N PHE A 58 -37.62 -19.81 45.68
CA PHE A 58 -36.76 -18.64 45.51
C PHE A 58 -35.33 -19.00 45.93
N LYS A 59 -34.35 -18.80 45.04
CA LYS A 59 -32.98 -19.31 45.24
C LYS A 59 -32.31 -18.79 46.52
N ASP A 60 -32.48 -17.51 46.83
CA ASP A 60 -31.71 -16.84 47.87
C ASP A 60 -32.37 -16.90 49.26
N HIS A 61 -33.60 -17.42 49.38
CA HIS A 61 -34.38 -17.34 50.62
C HIS A 61 -35.26 -18.58 50.89
N ARG A 62 -35.29 -19.01 52.16
CA ARG A 62 -35.99 -20.23 52.64
C ARG A 62 -37.55 -20.18 52.64
N TRP A 63 -38.19 -19.46 51.73
CA TRP A 63 -39.66 -19.36 51.66
C TRP A 63 -40.18 -19.66 50.25
N LYS A 64 -41.48 -19.97 50.18
CA LYS A 64 -42.17 -20.45 48.98
C LYS A 64 -43.41 -19.59 48.73
N LEU A 65 -43.90 -19.60 47.49
CA LEU A 65 -45.18 -19.01 47.08
C LEU A 65 -46.01 -20.13 46.41
N ARG A 66 -47.33 -20.17 46.55
CA ARG A 66 -48.15 -21.13 45.78
C ARG A 66 -48.26 -20.69 44.34
N ALA A 67 -48.29 -21.62 43.39
CA ALA A 67 -48.67 -21.30 42.03
C ALA A 67 -50.11 -20.72 41.97
N ASP A 68 -50.98 -21.18 42.87
CA ASP A 68 -52.34 -20.67 43.09
C ASP A 68 -52.37 -19.17 43.46
N ASP A 69 -51.31 -18.64 44.08
CA ASP A 69 -51.19 -17.20 44.40
C ASP A 69 -50.87 -16.36 43.14
N VAL A 70 -50.61 -16.98 41.99
CA VAL A 70 -50.09 -16.37 40.75
C VAL A 70 -51.00 -16.65 39.55
N ILE A 71 -51.50 -17.87 39.41
CA ILE A 71 -52.49 -18.25 38.39
C ILE A 71 -53.77 -17.41 38.59
N GLY A 72 -54.40 -16.98 37.50
CA GLY A 72 -55.61 -16.15 37.53
C GLY A 72 -55.36 -14.65 37.74
N LYS A 73 -54.14 -14.22 38.07
CA LYS A 73 -53.75 -12.79 38.13
C LYS A 73 -53.30 -12.26 36.78
N THR A 74 -53.35 -10.95 36.59
CA THR A 74 -52.89 -10.30 35.35
C THR A 74 -51.39 -10.02 35.34
N ILE A 75 -50.78 -9.93 34.16
CA ILE A 75 -49.43 -9.37 34.04
C ILE A 75 -49.47 -7.91 34.56
N ARG A 76 -48.47 -7.53 35.37
CA ARG A 76 -48.38 -6.31 36.21
C ARG A 76 -48.97 -6.42 37.63
N ASP A 77 -49.79 -7.42 37.93
CA ASP A 77 -50.29 -7.65 39.29
C ASP A 77 -49.17 -7.99 40.28
N THR A 78 -49.53 -7.95 41.56
CA THR A 78 -48.63 -8.15 42.69
C THR A 78 -48.97 -9.45 43.43
N VAL A 79 -47.91 -10.19 43.78
CA VAL A 79 -47.94 -11.33 44.68
C VAL A 79 -47.05 -11.01 45.88
N THR A 80 -47.55 -11.23 47.09
CA THR A 80 -46.87 -10.85 48.32
C THR A 80 -46.51 -12.11 49.09
N ASN A 81 -45.24 -12.28 49.44
CA ASN A 81 -44.80 -13.46 50.19
C ASN A 81 -45.16 -13.34 51.70
N PRO A 82 -45.02 -14.43 52.49
CA PRO A 82 -45.26 -14.38 53.94
C PRO A 82 -44.39 -13.39 54.73
N LYS A 83 -43.30 -12.87 54.14
CA LYS A 83 -42.44 -11.82 54.72
C LYS A 83 -42.83 -10.39 54.29
N LYS A 84 -43.99 -10.19 53.66
CA LYS A 84 -44.49 -8.91 53.12
C LYS A 84 -43.61 -8.29 52.02
N VAL A 85 -42.74 -9.07 51.37
CA VAL A 85 -42.05 -8.66 50.14
C VAL A 85 -43.01 -8.79 48.97
N SER A 86 -43.14 -7.71 48.20
CA SER A 86 -44.10 -7.55 47.11
C SER A 86 -43.40 -7.78 45.77
N TYR A 87 -43.77 -8.84 45.06
CA TYR A 87 -43.27 -9.15 43.72
C TYR A 87 -44.29 -8.77 42.67
N ARG A 88 -43.85 -8.12 41.59
CA ARG A 88 -44.69 -7.85 40.41
C ARG A 88 -44.49 -8.94 39.36
N ILE A 89 -45.59 -9.40 38.76
CA ILE A 89 -45.61 -10.38 37.67
C ILE A 89 -45.20 -9.70 36.35
N TYR A 90 -44.18 -10.26 35.67
CA TYR A 90 -43.74 -9.95 34.31
C TYR A 90 -43.92 -11.19 33.43
N LYS A 91 -44.23 -11.01 32.15
CA LYS A 91 -43.98 -12.02 31.13
C LYS A 91 -42.47 -11.97 30.80
N PRO A 92 -41.71 -13.08 30.83
CA PRO A 92 -40.27 -13.05 30.57
C PRO A 92 -39.98 -12.67 29.11
N THR A 93 -38.96 -11.84 28.90
CA THR A 93 -38.34 -11.72 27.56
C THR A 93 -37.51 -12.98 27.27
N LEU A 94 -37.11 -13.18 26.00
CA LEU A 94 -36.18 -14.26 25.65
C LEU A 94 -34.83 -14.11 26.39
N ALA A 95 -34.38 -12.87 26.60
CA ALA A 95 -33.17 -12.59 27.36
C ALA A 95 -33.33 -12.90 28.86
N ASP A 96 -34.42 -12.46 29.51
CA ASP A 96 -34.69 -12.84 30.91
C ASP A 96 -34.76 -14.37 31.05
N TYR A 97 -35.40 -15.06 30.09
CA TYR A 97 -35.58 -16.51 30.12
C TYR A 97 -34.25 -17.26 30.06
N VAL A 98 -33.41 -17.00 29.05
CA VAL A 98 -32.10 -17.66 28.86
C VAL A 98 -31.11 -17.32 29.97
N ILE A 99 -31.20 -16.13 30.58
CA ILE A 99 -30.31 -15.76 31.69
C ILE A 99 -30.71 -16.47 32.99
N LEU A 100 -32.01 -16.63 33.26
CA LEU A 100 -32.53 -17.09 34.55
C LEU A 100 -32.92 -18.58 34.60
N SER A 101 -33.03 -19.25 33.45
CA SER A 101 -33.30 -20.68 33.35
C SER A 101 -32.26 -21.52 34.13
N PRO A 102 -32.64 -22.70 34.64
CA PRO A 102 -31.68 -23.69 35.13
C PRO A 102 -30.68 -24.03 34.03
N ARG A 103 -29.40 -24.18 34.37
CA ARG A 103 -28.32 -24.47 33.42
C ARG A 103 -27.64 -25.78 33.82
N LYS A 104 -27.52 -26.74 32.89
CA LYS A 104 -26.58 -27.87 33.04
C LYS A 104 -25.23 -27.60 32.38
N VAL A 105 -25.21 -26.71 31.38
CA VAL A 105 -24.03 -26.31 30.62
C VAL A 105 -24.08 -24.80 30.38
N THR A 106 -22.95 -24.20 29.96
CA THR A 106 -22.86 -22.78 29.64
C THR A 106 -23.77 -22.43 28.44
N PRO A 107 -24.68 -21.45 28.56
CA PRO A 107 -25.41 -20.93 27.41
C PRO A 107 -24.57 -19.89 26.66
N ILE A 108 -24.66 -19.88 25.32
CA ILE A 108 -24.40 -18.66 24.55
C ILE A 108 -25.38 -17.59 25.03
N TYR A 109 -24.87 -16.46 25.51
CA TYR A 109 -25.70 -15.42 26.14
C TYR A 109 -26.52 -14.65 25.10
N PRO A 110 -27.63 -13.99 25.50
CA PRO A 110 -28.52 -13.32 24.55
C PRO A 110 -27.84 -12.27 23.66
N LYS A 111 -26.82 -11.53 24.13
CA LYS A 111 -26.09 -10.56 23.28
C LYS A 111 -25.48 -11.29 22.07
N ASP A 112 -24.73 -12.34 22.36
CA ASP A 112 -23.92 -13.09 21.40
C ASP A 112 -24.81 -13.96 20.50
N ALA A 113 -25.86 -14.56 21.06
CA ALA A 113 -26.84 -15.34 20.29
C ALA A 113 -27.62 -14.48 19.29
N ASN A 114 -27.94 -13.21 19.62
CA ASN A 114 -28.54 -12.30 18.62
C ASN A 114 -27.54 -11.89 17.54
N LEU A 115 -26.26 -11.71 17.88
CA LEU A 115 -25.21 -11.38 16.90
C LEU A 115 -24.92 -12.55 15.95
N ILE A 116 -24.76 -13.78 16.45
CA ILE A 116 -24.58 -14.99 15.63
C ILE A 116 -25.75 -15.18 14.65
N VAL A 117 -26.99 -15.00 15.11
CA VAL A 117 -28.18 -15.07 14.24
C VAL A 117 -28.22 -13.93 13.21
N SER A 118 -27.63 -12.76 13.51
CA SER A 118 -27.50 -11.66 12.55
C SER A 118 -26.40 -11.91 11.51
N LEU A 119 -25.29 -12.53 11.89
CA LEU A 119 -24.17 -12.87 10.98
C LEU A 119 -24.53 -13.99 9.99
N LEU A 120 -25.59 -14.74 10.25
CA LEU A 120 -26.14 -15.75 9.34
C LEU A 120 -27.03 -15.16 8.23
N ASP A 121 -27.43 -13.89 8.32
CA ASP A 121 -28.31 -13.18 7.37
C ASP A 121 -29.55 -14.01 6.93
N LEU A 122 -30.26 -14.55 7.93
CA LEU A 122 -31.38 -15.46 7.72
C LEU A 122 -32.61 -14.74 7.14
N ASN A 123 -32.75 -14.81 5.81
CA ASN A 123 -33.86 -14.24 5.04
C ASN A 123 -34.77 -15.34 4.44
N PRO A 124 -35.54 -16.09 5.25
CA PRO A 124 -36.46 -17.11 4.73
C PRO A 124 -37.62 -16.46 3.97
N SER A 125 -38.03 -17.06 2.85
CA SER A 125 -39.11 -16.56 2.01
C SER A 125 -40.47 -16.55 2.74
N VAL A 126 -41.33 -15.57 2.42
CA VAL A 126 -42.68 -15.46 3.00
C VAL A 126 -43.61 -16.53 2.41
N PRO A 127 -44.53 -17.15 3.16
CA PRO A 127 -45.53 -18.05 2.60
C PRO A 127 -46.48 -17.31 1.64
N ASN A 128 -46.59 -17.79 0.40
CA ASN A 128 -47.50 -17.22 -0.61
C ASN A 128 -48.34 -18.33 -1.25
N GLU A 129 -49.66 -18.15 -1.25
CA GLU A 129 -50.64 -19.02 -1.92
C GLU A 129 -50.31 -19.25 -3.42
N ALA A 130 -49.72 -18.27 -4.09
CA ALA A 130 -49.38 -18.35 -5.51
C ALA A 130 -48.12 -19.20 -5.81
N ASN A 131 -47.23 -19.44 -4.83
CA ASN A 131 -45.94 -20.11 -5.06
C ASN A 131 -46.01 -21.64 -4.91
N LYS A 132 -47.21 -22.25 -4.84
CA LYS A 132 -47.42 -23.71 -4.68
C LYS A 132 -46.79 -24.59 -5.78
N SER A 133 -46.38 -24.00 -6.91
CA SER A 133 -45.77 -24.69 -8.05
C SER A 133 -44.28 -24.38 -8.26
N GLN A 134 -43.66 -23.49 -7.48
CA GLN A 134 -42.21 -23.29 -7.52
C GLN A 134 -41.52 -24.13 -6.47
N ASN A 135 -40.45 -24.81 -6.88
CA ASN A 135 -39.64 -25.68 -6.04
C ASN A 135 -38.68 -24.85 -5.17
N GLU A 136 -39.22 -23.91 -4.37
CA GLU A 136 -38.48 -23.16 -3.35
C GLU A 136 -37.87 -24.17 -2.37
N ALA A 137 -36.54 -24.35 -2.45
CA ALA A 137 -35.84 -25.30 -1.60
C ALA A 137 -36.03 -24.93 -0.12
N ARG A 138 -36.48 -25.90 0.67
CA ARG A 138 -36.58 -25.81 2.13
C ARG A 138 -35.24 -25.34 2.72
N MET A 139 -35.31 -24.34 3.59
CA MET A 139 -34.16 -23.81 4.32
C MET A 139 -33.82 -24.75 5.48
N GLU A 140 -32.64 -25.35 5.46
CA GLU A 140 -32.13 -26.22 6.52
C GLU A 140 -30.88 -25.61 7.17
N ILE A 141 -30.99 -25.34 8.47
CA ILE A 141 -29.92 -24.81 9.31
C ILE A 141 -29.42 -25.93 10.21
N PHE A 142 -28.11 -26.21 10.20
CA PHE A 142 -27.49 -27.17 11.12
C PHE A 142 -26.87 -26.46 12.33
N GLU A 143 -27.03 -27.00 13.52
CA GLU A 143 -26.42 -26.54 14.77
C GLU A 143 -25.79 -27.75 15.47
N ALA A 144 -24.48 -27.77 15.69
CA ALA A 144 -23.82 -28.78 16.50
C ALA A 144 -23.18 -28.15 17.74
N GLY A 145 -23.45 -28.76 18.90
CA GLY A 145 -23.27 -28.12 20.20
C GLY A 145 -24.58 -27.55 20.74
N THR A 146 -25.67 -28.33 20.73
CA THR A 146 -27.00 -27.88 21.19
C THR A 146 -26.95 -27.30 22.62
N GLY A 147 -26.21 -27.94 23.52
CA GLY A 147 -25.87 -27.44 24.84
C GLY A 147 -27.09 -27.08 25.71
N HIS A 148 -27.28 -25.77 25.95
CA HIS A 148 -28.41 -25.23 26.71
C HIS A 148 -29.69 -25.04 25.86
N GLY A 149 -29.58 -25.07 24.53
CA GLY A 149 -30.64 -24.65 23.60
C GLY A 149 -30.82 -23.13 23.51
N ALA A 150 -29.83 -22.36 23.98
CA ALA A 150 -29.91 -20.90 24.03
C ALA A 150 -29.84 -20.25 22.63
N LEU A 151 -28.91 -20.70 21.78
CA LEU A 151 -28.80 -20.27 20.39
C LEU A 151 -29.94 -20.86 19.55
N THR A 152 -30.21 -22.17 19.68
CA THR A 152 -31.38 -22.87 19.12
C THR A 152 -32.67 -22.08 19.26
N LEU A 153 -32.94 -21.48 20.44
CA LEU A 153 -34.15 -20.69 20.70
C LEU A 153 -34.14 -19.30 20.03
N HIS A 154 -32.97 -18.72 19.78
CA HIS A 154 -32.82 -17.49 18.98
C HIS A 154 -32.98 -17.77 17.48
N LEU A 155 -32.37 -18.85 16.98
CA LEU A 155 -32.54 -19.35 15.61
C LEU A 155 -34.02 -19.69 15.32
N ALA A 156 -34.66 -20.46 16.19
CA ALA A 156 -36.05 -20.89 16.02
C ALA A 156 -37.03 -19.71 16.05
N ARG A 157 -36.70 -18.63 16.79
CA ARG A 157 -37.45 -17.37 16.75
C ARG A 157 -37.29 -16.65 15.40
N ALA A 158 -36.12 -16.69 14.77
CA ALA A 158 -35.90 -16.07 13.46
C ALA A 158 -36.69 -16.79 12.35
N ILE A 159 -36.62 -18.13 12.30
CA ILE A 159 -37.31 -18.92 11.26
C ILE A 159 -38.79 -19.21 11.52
N HIS A 160 -39.33 -18.82 12.68
CA HIS A 160 -40.73 -19.09 13.07
C HIS A 160 -41.75 -18.63 12.01
N GLY A 161 -41.59 -17.40 11.50
CA GLY A 161 -42.50 -16.79 10.53
C GLY A 161 -42.41 -17.34 9.10
N ALA A 162 -41.41 -18.18 8.78
CA ALA A 162 -41.26 -18.83 7.47
C ALA A 162 -42.27 -19.97 7.26
N ASN A 163 -42.83 -20.47 8.36
CA ASN A 163 -43.66 -21.66 8.45
C ASN A 163 -45.12 -21.30 8.73
N THR A 164 -46.05 -22.17 8.34
CA THR A 164 -47.47 -22.03 8.72
C THR A 164 -47.67 -22.29 10.21
N ALA A 165 -48.83 -21.91 10.76
CA ALA A 165 -49.15 -22.14 12.17
C ALA A 165 -49.08 -23.65 12.52
N ALA A 166 -48.27 -23.99 13.53
CA ALA A 166 -48.07 -25.38 13.93
C ALA A 166 -49.31 -25.95 14.65
N PRO A 167 -49.70 -27.22 14.37
CA PRO A 167 -50.70 -27.90 15.17
C PRO A 167 -50.19 -28.16 16.61
N PRO A 168 -51.09 -28.43 17.58
CA PRO A 168 -50.71 -28.69 18.97
C PRO A 168 -49.65 -29.78 19.09
N ILE A 169 -48.63 -29.53 19.93
CA ILE A 169 -47.55 -30.49 20.18
C ILE A 169 -48.13 -31.76 20.83
N PRO A 170 -47.93 -32.96 20.26
CA PRO A 170 -48.38 -34.21 20.88
C PRO A 170 -47.83 -34.40 22.28
N GLU A 171 -48.67 -34.90 23.18
CA GLU A 171 -48.26 -35.40 24.49
C GLU A 171 -48.00 -36.90 24.38
N LEU A 172 -46.87 -37.35 24.93
CA LEU A 172 -46.41 -38.75 24.81
C LEU A 172 -47.10 -39.62 25.87
N THR A 173 -48.27 -40.16 25.52
CA THR A 173 -48.92 -41.26 26.26
C THR A 173 -48.28 -42.61 25.86
N PRO A 174 -47.82 -43.46 26.81
CA PRO A 174 -47.02 -44.64 26.45
C PRO A 174 -47.74 -45.77 25.69
N ASN A 175 -49.07 -45.76 25.60
CA ASN A 175 -49.91 -46.92 25.27
C ASN A 175 -51.02 -46.65 24.24
N GLU A 176 -50.94 -45.58 23.45
CA GLU A 176 -51.94 -45.29 22.40
C GLU A 176 -51.32 -45.51 21.00
N GLU A 177 -52.07 -46.13 20.08
CA GLU A 177 -51.63 -46.28 18.68
C GLU A 177 -51.45 -44.91 18.01
N LEU A 178 -50.54 -44.83 17.03
CA LEU A 178 -50.08 -43.60 16.37
C LEU A 178 -51.24 -42.69 15.93
N GLY A 179 -51.63 -41.77 16.81
CA GLY A 179 -52.90 -41.06 16.70
C GLY A 179 -52.92 -40.02 15.58
N ASP A 180 -54.11 -39.69 15.09
CA ASP A 180 -54.25 -38.75 13.96
C ASP A 180 -53.67 -37.35 14.27
N LYS A 181 -53.64 -36.95 15.54
CA LYS A 181 -52.93 -35.73 16.00
C LYS A 181 -51.43 -35.79 15.69
N GLU A 182 -50.79 -36.93 15.91
CA GLU A 182 -49.37 -37.12 15.59
C GLU A 182 -49.13 -37.22 14.08
N LYS A 183 -50.03 -37.90 13.33
CA LYS A 183 -49.97 -37.90 11.86
C LYS A 183 -50.03 -36.48 11.29
N VAL A 184 -50.98 -35.65 11.75
CA VAL A 184 -51.09 -34.24 11.37
C VAL A 184 -49.87 -33.42 11.79
N TYR A 185 -49.35 -33.63 13.00
CA TYR A 185 -48.14 -32.92 13.48
C TYR A 185 -46.89 -33.27 12.65
N ASN A 186 -46.68 -34.55 12.32
CA ASN A 186 -45.55 -34.99 11.51
C ASN A 186 -45.72 -34.63 10.02
N GLN A 187 -46.94 -34.64 9.48
CA GLN A 187 -47.23 -34.11 8.13
C GLN A 187 -46.94 -32.61 8.05
N TRP A 188 -47.32 -31.82 9.06
CA TRP A 188 -46.94 -30.41 9.14
C TRP A 188 -45.41 -30.23 9.26
N ARG A 189 -44.71 -31.06 10.05
CA ARG A 189 -43.24 -31.02 10.16
C ARG A 189 -42.51 -31.38 8.86
N ALA A 190 -43.07 -32.25 8.02
CA ALA A 190 -42.56 -32.51 6.68
C ALA A 190 -42.66 -31.25 5.79
N ASN A 191 -43.81 -30.56 5.85
CA ASN A 191 -44.14 -29.37 5.06
C ASN A 191 -43.56 -28.04 5.60
N ARG A 192 -42.61 -28.08 6.55
CA ARG A 192 -41.89 -26.88 7.01
C ARG A 192 -41.01 -26.32 5.90
N ARG A 193 -41.07 -25.01 5.68
CA ARG A 193 -40.23 -24.27 4.70
C ARG A 193 -38.89 -23.84 5.29
N ALA A 194 -38.78 -23.78 6.61
CA ALA A 194 -37.51 -23.61 7.32
C ALA A 194 -37.45 -24.52 8.55
N VAL A 195 -36.28 -25.13 8.80
CA VAL A 195 -36.03 -26.06 9.91
C VAL A 195 -34.64 -25.83 10.51
N ILE A 196 -34.50 -26.08 11.82
CA ILE A 196 -33.21 -26.23 12.49
C ILE A 196 -33.00 -27.70 12.83
N HIS A 197 -31.87 -28.25 12.41
CA HIS A 197 -31.37 -29.55 12.81
C HIS A 197 -30.27 -29.36 13.85
N THR A 198 -30.61 -29.54 15.12
CA THR A 198 -29.67 -29.36 16.24
C THR A 198 -29.19 -30.71 16.77
N LEU A 199 -27.89 -30.84 17.01
CA LEU A 199 -27.24 -32.09 17.42
C LEU A 199 -26.32 -31.87 18.63
N ASP A 200 -26.35 -32.82 19.57
CA ASP A 200 -25.45 -32.88 20.71
C ASP A 200 -24.91 -34.31 20.87
N SER A 201 -23.67 -34.48 21.29
CA SER A 201 -23.14 -35.81 21.65
C SER A 201 -23.73 -36.31 22.97
N SER A 202 -24.17 -35.41 23.85
CA SER A 202 -24.78 -35.72 25.13
C SER A 202 -26.31 -35.72 25.04
N ARG A 203 -26.91 -36.90 25.19
CA ARG A 203 -28.36 -37.04 25.38
C ARG A 203 -28.88 -36.16 26.53
N GLN A 204 -28.08 -35.94 27.58
CA GLN A 204 -28.50 -35.12 28.72
C GLN A 204 -28.55 -33.62 28.41
N HIS A 205 -27.76 -33.14 27.45
CA HIS A 205 -27.77 -31.75 26.98
C HIS A 205 -28.88 -31.54 25.96
N SER A 206 -29.00 -32.45 24.97
CA SER A 206 -30.08 -32.42 23.99
C SER A 206 -31.47 -32.45 24.67
N GLU A 207 -31.70 -33.33 25.66
CA GLU A 207 -32.93 -33.32 26.46
C GLU A 207 -33.13 -32.04 27.29
N HIS A 208 -32.05 -31.44 27.80
CA HIS A 208 -32.11 -30.18 28.54
C HIS A 208 -32.54 -29.02 27.64
N ALA A 209 -31.89 -28.87 26.48
CA ALA A 209 -32.22 -27.90 25.44
C ALA A 209 -33.63 -28.10 24.87
N ARG A 210 -34.02 -29.36 24.63
CA ARG A 210 -35.37 -29.74 24.19
C ARG A 210 -36.43 -29.22 25.16
N MET A 211 -36.19 -29.32 26.47
CA MET A 211 -37.07 -28.73 27.49
C MET A 211 -36.96 -27.20 27.58
N THR A 212 -35.77 -26.59 27.42
CA THR A 212 -35.61 -25.13 27.34
C THR A 212 -36.45 -24.54 26.20
N VAL A 213 -36.42 -25.15 25.01
CA VAL A 213 -37.18 -24.70 23.83
C VAL A 213 -38.68 -25.02 23.97
N LYS A 214 -39.06 -26.20 24.49
CA LYS A 214 -40.48 -26.56 24.72
C LYS A 214 -41.16 -25.66 25.75
N ASN A 215 -40.44 -25.24 26.80
CA ASN A 215 -41.03 -24.49 27.90
C ASN A 215 -41.14 -22.98 27.63
N PHE A 216 -40.36 -22.39 26.71
CA PHE A 216 -40.49 -20.96 26.43
C PHE A 216 -41.77 -20.64 25.65
N ARG A 217 -42.59 -19.73 26.19
CA ARG A 217 -43.85 -19.27 25.57
C ARG A 217 -44.75 -20.42 25.11
N ASN A 218 -44.93 -21.42 25.97
CA ASN A 218 -45.79 -22.58 25.73
C ASN A 218 -45.43 -23.35 24.43
N GLY A 219 -44.14 -23.33 24.07
CA GLY A 219 -43.57 -24.18 23.03
C GLY A 219 -43.69 -23.65 21.60
N ILE A 220 -44.10 -22.40 21.36
CA ILE A 220 -44.31 -21.86 19.98
C ILE A 220 -43.11 -22.00 19.03
N TYR A 221 -41.88 -22.11 19.55
CA TYR A 221 -40.67 -22.29 18.75
C TYR A 221 -40.25 -23.76 18.57
N TYR A 222 -40.79 -24.67 19.40
CA TYR A 222 -40.43 -26.09 19.44
C TYR A 222 -40.70 -26.85 18.12
N PRO A 223 -41.84 -26.67 17.42
CA PRO A 223 -42.10 -27.42 16.19
C PRO A 223 -41.14 -27.12 15.03
N HIS A 224 -40.37 -26.03 15.09
CA HIS A 224 -39.42 -25.63 14.04
C HIS A 224 -38.02 -26.26 14.20
N VAL A 225 -37.80 -26.99 15.30
CA VAL A 225 -36.50 -27.60 15.65
C VAL A 225 -36.63 -29.12 15.65
N ASP A 226 -35.69 -29.80 15.02
CA ASP A 226 -35.51 -31.24 15.13
C ASP A 226 -34.22 -31.52 15.92
N PHE A 227 -34.39 -32.09 17.12
CA PHE A 227 -33.31 -32.44 18.04
C PHE A 227 -32.75 -33.83 17.71
N HIS A 228 -31.43 -33.93 17.64
CA HIS A 228 -30.69 -35.16 17.39
C HIS A 228 -29.66 -35.43 18.49
N VAL A 229 -29.21 -36.67 18.60
CA VAL A 229 -28.14 -37.11 19.50
C VAL A 229 -27.27 -38.12 18.75
N GLY A 230 -25.95 -37.96 18.78
CA GLY A 230 -25.00 -38.88 18.13
C GLY A 230 -23.70 -38.19 17.69
N ASN A 231 -23.00 -38.79 16.73
CA ASN A 231 -21.86 -38.19 16.07
C ASN A 231 -22.30 -37.31 14.87
N ILE A 232 -21.59 -36.21 14.63
CA ILE A 232 -21.91 -35.22 13.59
C ILE A 232 -21.69 -35.82 12.19
N ASN A 233 -20.53 -36.45 11.97
CA ASN A 233 -20.19 -37.08 10.70
C ASN A 233 -21.15 -38.23 10.34
N GLU A 234 -21.45 -39.13 11.29
CA GLU A 234 -22.45 -40.19 11.09
C GLU A 234 -23.83 -39.62 10.69
N TYR A 235 -24.29 -38.58 11.40
CA TYR A 235 -25.58 -37.95 11.13
C TYR A 235 -25.62 -37.29 9.74
N LEU A 236 -24.60 -36.49 9.41
CA LEU A 236 -24.52 -35.72 8.18
C LEU A 236 -24.24 -36.60 6.96
N SER A 237 -23.33 -37.57 7.05
CA SER A 237 -23.06 -38.54 5.99
C SER A 237 -24.30 -39.38 5.65
N ARG A 238 -25.04 -39.83 6.68
CA ARG A 238 -26.34 -40.51 6.47
C ARG A 238 -27.35 -39.58 5.81
N ARG A 239 -27.57 -38.37 6.34
CA ARG A 239 -28.50 -37.38 5.74
C ARG A 239 -28.14 -37.03 4.29
N LEU A 240 -26.86 -36.91 3.96
CA LEU A 240 -26.38 -36.65 2.61
C LEU A 240 -26.69 -37.83 1.66
N SER A 241 -26.54 -39.07 2.13
CA SER A 241 -26.95 -40.26 1.38
C SER A 241 -28.46 -40.42 1.22
N GLU A 242 -29.25 -39.95 2.19
CA GLU A 242 -30.73 -39.98 2.17
C GLU A 242 -31.33 -38.93 1.24
N VAL A 243 -30.68 -37.76 1.10
CA VAL A 243 -31.14 -36.66 0.24
C VAL A 243 -30.55 -36.74 -1.18
N GLY A 244 -29.31 -37.25 -1.32
CA GLY A 244 -28.64 -37.43 -2.61
C GLY A 244 -27.93 -36.18 -3.17
N ASP A 245 -28.09 -35.01 -2.55
CA ASP A 245 -27.41 -33.75 -2.90
C ASP A 245 -27.25 -32.85 -1.65
N VAL A 246 -26.53 -31.74 -1.79
CA VAL A 246 -26.29 -30.75 -0.72
C VAL A 246 -27.60 -30.08 -0.27
N PHE A 247 -27.85 -30.09 1.04
CA PHE A 247 -29.15 -29.75 1.62
C PHE A 247 -29.11 -28.61 2.65
N LEU A 248 -27.97 -28.37 3.32
CA LEU A 248 -27.83 -27.31 4.31
C LEU A 248 -27.60 -25.95 3.67
N ASP A 249 -28.39 -24.95 4.05
CA ASP A 249 -28.19 -23.55 3.64
C ASP A 249 -27.20 -22.85 4.59
N HIS A 250 -27.25 -23.21 5.88
CA HIS A 250 -26.41 -22.63 6.92
C HIS A 250 -25.97 -23.68 7.95
N GLY A 251 -24.86 -23.42 8.62
CA GLY A 251 -24.32 -24.26 9.69
C GLY A 251 -23.74 -23.46 10.85
N ILE A 252 -23.84 -23.96 12.07
CA ILE A 252 -23.20 -23.41 13.27
C ILE A 252 -22.51 -24.55 14.01
N LEU A 253 -21.26 -24.34 14.41
CA LEU A 253 -20.46 -25.24 15.24
C LEU A 253 -20.03 -24.51 16.52
N ASP A 254 -20.52 -24.97 17.67
CA ASP A 254 -20.08 -24.60 19.02
C ASP A 254 -19.43 -25.83 19.68
N LEU A 255 -18.19 -26.12 19.26
CA LEU A 255 -17.46 -27.34 19.60
C LEU A 255 -16.02 -27.03 20.01
N PRO A 256 -15.39 -27.82 20.91
CA PRO A 256 -13.98 -27.64 21.28
C PRO A 256 -13.03 -27.69 20.07
N ASP A 257 -13.28 -28.64 19.17
CA ASP A 257 -12.47 -28.95 17.99
C ASP A 257 -13.26 -28.75 16.70
N THR A 258 -13.86 -27.57 16.59
CA THR A 258 -14.70 -27.13 15.46
C THR A 258 -14.03 -27.34 14.09
N GLN A 259 -12.69 -27.28 14.00
CA GLN A 259 -11.96 -27.43 12.74
C GLN A 259 -12.19 -28.78 12.04
N ASP A 260 -12.44 -29.86 12.77
CA ASP A 260 -12.43 -31.22 12.22
C ASP A 260 -13.73 -31.58 11.50
N GLU A 261 -14.86 -31.03 11.97
CA GLU A 261 -16.19 -31.23 11.40
C GLU A 261 -16.50 -30.30 10.20
N MET A 262 -15.67 -29.29 9.95
CA MET A 262 -15.85 -28.35 8.82
C MET A 262 -15.92 -29.05 7.46
N GLU A 263 -15.22 -30.17 7.30
CA GLU A 263 -15.19 -30.92 6.04
C GLU A 263 -16.55 -31.56 5.72
N ILE A 264 -17.13 -32.31 6.67
CA ILE A 264 -18.42 -32.98 6.45
C ILE A 264 -19.58 -31.98 6.37
N VAL A 265 -19.58 -30.95 7.22
CA VAL A 265 -20.55 -29.83 7.12
C VAL A 265 -20.41 -29.14 5.77
N GLY A 266 -19.18 -28.90 5.32
CA GLY A 266 -18.89 -28.39 3.99
C GLY A 266 -19.41 -29.28 2.87
N ASN A 267 -19.35 -30.61 3.02
CA ASN A 267 -19.84 -31.55 2.01
C ASN A 267 -21.37 -31.67 1.96
N CYS A 268 -22.08 -31.25 3.02
CA CYS A 268 -23.55 -31.16 3.06
C CYS A 268 -24.10 -29.76 2.67
N MET A 269 -23.26 -28.74 2.58
CA MET A 269 -23.68 -27.33 2.45
C MET A 269 -23.79 -26.83 1.00
N LYS A 270 -24.93 -26.20 0.72
CA LYS A 270 -25.29 -25.53 -0.53
C LYS A 270 -24.33 -24.36 -0.84
N PRO A 271 -24.07 -24.05 -2.13
CA PRO A 271 -23.24 -22.90 -2.52
C PRO A 271 -23.76 -21.57 -1.95
N SER A 272 -22.85 -20.64 -1.65
CA SER A 272 -23.11 -19.35 -0.99
C SER A 272 -23.63 -19.42 0.45
N GLY A 273 -23.93 -20.61 0.98
CA GLY A 273 -24.31 -20.84 2.37
C GLY A 273 -23.24 -20.42 3.37
N ILE A 274 -23.67 -20.10 4.61
CA ILE A 274 -22.79 -19.57 5.66
C ILE A 274 -22.60 -20.63 6.76
N LEU A 275 -21.35 -20.95 7.05
CA LEU A 275 -20.91 -21.69 8.22
C LEU A 275 -20.38 -20.70 9.27
N ILE A 276 -20.86 -20.81 10.51
CA ILE A 276 -20.37 -20.10 11.68
C ILE A 276 -19.56 -21.06 12.55
N THR A 277 -18.36 -20.65 12.94
CA THR A 277 -17.52 -21.37 13.90
C THR A 277 -17.36 -20.55 15.18
N PHE A 278 -17.98 -20.99 16.28
CA PHE A 278 -17.82 -20.39 17.60
C PHE A 278 -16.63 -21.07 18.30
N CYS A 279 -15.71 -20.28 18.85
CA CYS A 279 -14.45 -20.76 19.38
C CYS A 279 -14.02 -19.97 20.62
N PRO A 280 -13.63 -20.60 21.74
CA PRO A 280 -13.09 -19.91 22.91
C PRO A 280 -11.84 -19.04 22.65
N SER A 281 -11.10 -19.26 21.57
CA SER A 281 -9.89 -18.51 21.23
C SER A 281 -9.73 -18.24 19.73
N VAL A 282 -9.06 -17.14 19.39
CA VAL A 282 -8.64 -16.84 18.01
C VAL A 282 -7.77 -17.97 17.42
N THR A 283 -6.97 -18.66 18.26
CA THR A 283 -6.12 -19.78 17.85
C THR A 283 -6.92 -20.95 17.27
N GLN A 284 -8.15 -21.20 17.73
CA GLN A 284 -9.03 -22.21 17.13
C GLN A 284 -9.62 -21.76 15.78
N ILE A 285 -9.88 -20.45 15.59
CA ILE A 285 -10.22 -19.89 14.27
C ILE A 285 -9.04 -20.04 13.28
N ILE A 286 -7.79 -19.89 13.76
CA ILE A 286 -6.59 -20.14 12.96
C ILE A 286 -6.47 -21.63 12.57
N ARG A 287 -6.78 -22.57 13.48
CA ARG A 287 -6.87 -24.01 13.15
C ARG A 287 -7.90 -24.26 12.05
N CYS A 288 -9.09 -23.66 12.15
CA CYS A 288 -10.11 -23.73 11.12
C CYS A 288 -9.58 -23.22 9.76
N LEU A 289 -8.87 -22.09 9.74
CA LEU A 289 -8.29 -21.51 8.52
C LEU A 289 -7.22 -22.40 7.90
N ARG A 290 -6.38 -23.03 8.72
CA ARG A 290 -5.39 -24.02 8.29
C ARG A 290 -6.09 -25.23 7.68
N THR A 291 -7.04 -25.87 8.39
CA THR A 291 -7.79 -27.02 7.86
C THR A 291 -8.51 -26.72 6.54
N VAL A 292 -9.07 -25.52 6.39
CA VAL A 292 -9.69 -25.08 5.12
C VAL A 292 -8.67 -25.02 3.97
N LYS A 293 -7.45 -24.54 4.20
CA LYS A 293 -6.39 -24.54 3.17
C LYS A 293 -5.86 -25.94 2.91
N ASP A 294 -5.46 -26.66 3.95
CA ASP A 294 -4.72 -27.93 3.86
C ASP A 294 -5.57 -29.04 3.23
N LYS A 295 -6.86 -29.11 3.60
CA LYS A 295 -7.83 -30.02 2.97
C LYS A 295 -8.50 -29.44 1.71
N ASN A 296 -8.13 -28.23 1.28
CA ASN A 296 -8.71 -27.53 0.12
C ASN A 296 -10.25 -27.44 0.19
N LEU A 297 -10.78 -27.13 1.39
CA LEU A 297 -12.22 -27.00 1.62
C LEU A 297 -12.74 -25.74 0.93
N ARG A 298 -13.94 -25.83 0.35
CA ARG A 298 -14.54 -24.73 -0.42
C ARG A 298 -15.20 -23.67 0.48
N PHE A 299 -14.43 -23.07 1.38
CA PHE A 299 -14.86 -21.98 2.25
C PHE A 299 -13.96 -20.75 2.08
N ALA A 300 -14.57 -19.57 1.94
CA ALA A 300 -13.90 -18.29 2.14
C ALA A 300 -14.16 -17.83 3.57
N LEU A 301 -13.13 -17.42 4.30
CA LEU A 301 -13.28 -16.69 5.55
C LEU A 301 -13.64 -15.23 5.21
N GLU A 302 -14.83 -14.78 5.60
CA GLU A 302 -15.31 -13.42 5.29
C GLU A 302 -15.00 -12.44 6.43
N SER A 303 -15.17 -12.87 7.68
CA SER A 303 -14.81 -12.06 8.86
C SER A 303 -14.55 -12.92 10.10
N VAL A 304 -13.88 -12.33 11.09
CA VAL A 304 -13.69 -12.90 12.43
C VAL A 304 -14.08 -11.85 13.47
N VAL A 305 -14.99 -12.20 14.37
CA VAL A 305 -15.59 -11.30 15.37
C VAL A 305 -15.32 -11.80 16.78
N GLU A 306 -14.62 -11.00 17.58
CA GLU A 306 -14.46 -11.18 19.03
C GLU A 306 -15.73 -10.70 19.75
N LEU A 307 -16.29 -11.57 20.59
CA LEU A 307 -17.47 -11.33 21.41
C LEU A 307 -17.02 -10.85 22.80
N GLY A 308 -17.58 -9.75 23.29
CA GLY A 308 -17.18 -9.19 24.59
C GLY A 308 -18.07 -8.06 25.08
N SER A 309 -17.78 -7.58 26.30
CA SER A 309 -18.59 -6.56 27.00
C SER A 309 -18.33 -5.11 26.56
N GLY A 310 -17.80 -4.92 25.35
CA GLY A 310 -17.73 -3.60 24.69
C GLY A 310 -19.11 -3.06 24.29
N LEU A 311 -19.19 -1.74 24.13
CA LEU A 311 -20.43 -0.97 23.87
C LEU A 311 -21.07 -1.20 22.48
N SER A 312 -20.40 -1.91 21.57
CA SER A 312 -20.83 -2.12 20.19
C SER A 312 -20.43 -3.50 19.68
N GLY A 313 -21.30 -4.13 18.87
CA GLY A 313 -20.99 -5.04 17.76
C GLY A 313 -20.21 -6.35 17.96
N GLY A 314 -19.37 -6.50 18.98
CA GLY A 314 -18.16 -7.32 18.87
C GLY A 314 -17.03 -6.53 18.19
N ARG A 315 -15.85 -7.13 18.03
CA ARG A 315 -14.67 -6.51 17.40
C ARG A 315 -14.12 -7.35 16.26
N GLU A 316 -13.83 -6.73 15.12
CA GLU A 316 -13.31 -7.43 13.95
C GLU A 316 -11.79 -7.61 13.98
N TRP A 317 -11.34 -8.74 13.44
CA TRP A 317 -9.94 -9.18 13.39
C TRP A 317 -9.55 -9.59 11.97
N ASP A 318 -8.39 -9.10 11.51
CA ASP A 318 -7.75 -9.51 10.27
C ASP A 318 -6.80 -10.68 10.56
N ILE A 319 -7.00 -11.83 9.93
CA ILE A 319 -6.22 -13.06 10.11
C ILE A 319 -5.64 -13.49 8.76
N ARG A 320 -4.32 -13.45 8.63
CA ARG A 320 -3.61 -13.80 7.40
C ARG A 320 -2.52 -14.83 7.66
N LEU A 321 -2.56 -15.92 6.90
CA LEU A 321 -1.45 -16.83 6.71
C LEU A 321 -0.59 -16.28 5.57
N ILE A 322 0.60 -15.79 5.89
CA ILE A 322 1.57 -15.21 4.94
C ILE A 322 2.72 -16.19 4.71
N LYS A 323 3.27 -16.24 3.49
CA LYS A 323 4.50 -17.01 3.25
C LYS A 323 5.70 -16.06 3.40
N PRO A 324 6.63 -16.28 4.34
CA PRO A 324 7.75 -15.37 4.56
C PRO A 324 8.57 -15.19 3.29
N ARG A 325 8.95 -13.94 2.98
CA ARG A 325 9.81 -13.64 1.82
C ARG A 325 11.14 -14.42 1.89
N ALA A 326 11.65 -14.70 3.09
CA ALA A 326 12.82 -15.57 3.32
C ALA A 326 12.61 -17.01 2.82
N LEU A 327 11.48 -17.65 3.12
CA LEU A 327 11.17 -19.02 2.68
C LEU A 327 10.78 -19.10 1.20
N LEU A 328 10.23 -18.03 0.63
CA LEU A 328 10.07 -17.89 -0.82
C LEU A 328 11.45 -17.77 -1.52
N LYS A 329 12.36 -16.97 -0.96
CA LYS A 329 13.72 -16.81 -1.47
C LYS A 329 14.49 -18.14 -1.39
N ALA A 330 14.51 -18.79 -0.22
CA ALA A 330 15.15 -20.10 -0.04
C ALA A 330 14.59 -21.18 -0.98
N ALA A 331 13.27 -21.22 -1.22
CA ALA A 331 12.67 -22.16 -2.16
C ALA A 331 13.00 -21.86 -3.64
N ALA A 332 13.17 -20.58 -4.00
CA ALA A 332 13.64 -20.18 -5.33
C ALA A 332 15.13 -20.45 -5.51
N GLU A 333 15.93 -20.27 -4.46
CA GLU A 333 17.37 -20.48 -4.41
C GLU A 333 17.72 -21.97 -4.45
N ALA A 334 16.99 -22.82 -3.71
CA ALA A 334 17.06 -24.28 -3.83
C ALA A 334 16.68 -24.78 -5.24
N ARG A 335 15.63 -24.22 -5.87
CA ARG A 335 15.30 -24.50 -7.29
C ARG A 335 16.35 -24.01 -8.28
N ARG A 336 17.11 -22.97 -7.93
CA ARG A 336 18.20 -22.46 -8.77
C ARG A 336 19.44 -23.35 -8.66
N LEU A 337 19.71 -23.90 -7.49
CA LEU A 337 20.77 -24.88 -7.24
C LEU A 337 20.47 -26.23 -7.93
N SER A 338 19.25 -26.76 -7.82
CA SER A 338 18.90 -28.05 -8.44
C SER A 338 18.95 -28.04 -9.98
N VAL A 339 18.88 -26.86 -10.61
CA VAL A 339 19.04 -26.69 -12.07
C VAL A 339 20.52 -26.63 -12.49
N VAL A 340 21.46 -26.42 -11.56
CA VAL A 340 22.90 -26.45 -11.82
C VAL A 340 23.46 -27.87 -11.73
N GLU A 341 22.94 -28.70 -10.82
CA GLU A 341 23.41 -30.09 -10.63
C GLU A 341 23.08 -31.02 -11.80
N GLU A 342 21.95 -30.86 -12.49
CA GLU A 342 21.62 -31.67 -13.68
C GLU A 342 22.43 -31.28 -14.94
N GLY A 343 23.19 -30.17 -14.90
CA GLY A 343 23.91 -29.63 -16.06
C GLY A 343 25.39 -30.01 -16.18
N ALA A 344 25.96 -30.72 -15.19
CA ALA A 344 27.41 -30.83 -15.03
C ALA A 344 27.97 -32.25 -15.18
N VAL A 345 28.56 -32.49 -16.36
CA VAL A 345 29.64 -33.48 -16.63
C VAL A 345 29.28 -34.96 -16.48
N THR A 346 28.98 -35.57 -17.62
CA THR A 346 29.53 -36.90 -17.93
C THR A 346 30.99 -36.75 -18.40
N ASP A 347 31.96 -37.14 -17.58
CA ASP A 347 33.18 -37.81 -18.05
C ASP A 347 33.98 -38.42 -16.89
N THR A 348 34.88 -39.35 -17.20
CA THR A 348 35.68 -40.12 -16.22
C THR A 348 37.17 -39.78 -16.26
N ASP A 349 37.85 -39.69 -15.11
CA ASP A 349 38.79 -40.74 -14.64
C ASP A 349 39.39 -40.47 -13.22
N SER A 350 40.12 -41.48 -12.71
CA SER A 350 40.88 -41.69 -11.46
C SER A 350 41.70 -40.54 -10.81
N GLY A 351 42.02 -40.63 -9.49
CA GLY A 351 43.01 -39.71 -8.89
C GLY A 351 43.34 -39.56 -7.38
N ILE A 352 43.05 -40.51 -6.45
CA ILE A 352 43.81 -40.78 -5.18
C ILE A 352 44.17 -39.64 -4.14
N GLU A 353 43.72 -39.82 -2.88
CA GLU A 353 44.30 -39.36 -1.55
C GLU A 353 44.55 -37.85 -1.24
N ALA A 354 44.67 -37.34 0.01
CA ALA A 354 44.12 -37.70 1.35
C ALA A 354 44.41 -36.57 2.40
N GLU A 355 43.96 -36.78 3.66
CA GLU A 355 44.39 -36.14 4.94
C GLU A 355 43.83 -34.76 5.42
N THR A 356 43.84 -34.61 6.77
CA THR A 356 43.29 -33.56 7.68
C THR A 356 43.86 -33.80 9.11
N PRO A 357 43.53 -33.10 10.23
CA PRO A 357 43.07 -31.72 10.53
C PRO A 357 43.94 -31.05 11.67
N GLU A 358 43.30 -30.26 12.55
CA GLU A 358 43.67 -29.81 13.94
C GLU A 358 44.27 -28.39 14.16
N SER A 359 44.32 -27.84 15.39
CA SER A 359 43.32 -27.66 16.50
C SER A 359 43.93 -26.72 17.59
N GLY A 360 43.14 -26.14 18.52
CA GLY A 360 43.71 -25.35 19.65
C GLY A 360 42.71 -24.52 20.50
N HIS A 361 42.92 -24.41 21.82
CA HIS A 361 41.93 -23.91 22.80
C HIS A 361 42.54 -23.62 24.19
N ARG A 362 42.07 -22.60 24.97
CA ARG A 362 41.99 -22.56 26.48
C ARG A 362 41.52 -21.22 27.09
N THR A 363 41.31 -21.24 28.42
CA THR A 363 40.60 -20.25 29.29
C THR A 363 41.11 -20.31 30.74
N GLU A 364 41.00 -19.26 31.56
CA GLU A 364 40.93 -19.20 33.07
C GLU A 364 40.89 -17.68 33.48
N ALA A 365 40.26 -17.11 34.55
CA ALA A 365 39.63 -17.54 35.83
C ALA A 365 40.61 -17.54 37.05
N THR A 366 40.32 -17.08 38.29
CA THR A 366 39.10 -16.60 39.05
C THR A 366 39.42 -15.43 40.06
N ASN A 367 38.45 -15.07 40.95
CA ASN A 367 38.53 -14.46 42.33
C ASN A 367 37.77 -13.12 42.56
N GLU A 368 36.70 -13.00 43.37
CA GLU A 368 36.48 -13.22 44.85
C GLU A 368 36.75 -11.92 45.68
N VAL A 369 36.12 -11.55 46.82
CA VAL A 369 34.92 -11.92 47.66
C VAL A 369 34.81 -10.84 48.78
N SER A 370 33.72 -10.44 49.47
CA SER A 370 32.25 -10.71 49.55
C SER A 370 31.50 -9.33 49.53
N GLU A 371 30.36 -8.92 50.15
CA GLU A 371 29.21 -9.39 50.99
C GLU A 371 28.13 -8.25 50.90
N ILE A 372 26.88 -8.21 51.41
CA ILE A 372 25.95 -9.01 52.25
C ILE A 372 24.50 -8.65 51.78
N SER A 373 23.54 -9.59 51.62
CA SER A 373 22.34 -9.84 52.47
C SER A 373 21.44 -8.62 52.82
N GLU A 374 20.10 -8.61 52.72
CA GLU A 374 19.02 -9.56 52.32
C GLU A 374 17.76 -8.71 51.99
N THR A 375 16.67 -9.12 51.32
CA THR A 375 16.16 -10.35 50.63
C THR A 375 15.33 -9.86 49.40
N ASP A 376 14.67 -10.64 48.52
CA ASP A 376 14.29 -12.06 48.46
C ASP A 376 14.38 -12.59 47.00
N ASN A 377 14.29 -13.90 46.81
CA ASN A 377 14.93 -14.64 45.72
C ASN A 377 14.35 -14.45 44.30
N THR A 378 15.26 -14.16 43.36
CA THR A 378 15.24 -14.71 42.00
C THR A 378 15.68 -16.19 42.00
N ASP A 379 15.25 -17.01 41.05
CA ASP A 379 16.10 -17.41 39.90
C ASP A 379 15.33 -18.28 38.89
N SER A 380 15.89 -18.34 37.69
CA SER A 380 15.68 -19.35 36.66
C SER A 380 16.13 -20.76 37.09
N GLY A 381 15.49 -21.78 36.53
CA GLY A 381 15.90 -23.17 36.64
C GLY A 381 15.34 -23.96 35.45
N SER A 382 16.18 -24.71 34.75
CA SER A 382 15.81 -25.34 33.48
C SER A 382 14.96 -26.60 33.65
N PRO A 383 13.96 -26.82 32.78
CA PRO A 383 13.49 -28.15 32.43
C PRO A 383 13.91 -28.52 31.00
N THR A 384 14.80 -29.50 30.91
CA THR A 384 14.87 -30.56 29.88
C THR A 384 14.17 -30.33 28.53
N LEU A 385 14.95 -30.34 27.44
CA LEU A 385 14.44 -30.64 26.10
C LEU A 385 13.74 -32.01 26.12
N ASN A 386 12.44 -32.03 25.78
CA ASN A 386 11.67 -33.25 25.54
C ASN A 386 10.99 -33.13 24.16
N PRO A 387 11.02 -34.16 23.28
CA PRO A 387 11.04 -33.92 21.84
C PRO A 387 9.68 -34.00 21.14
N GLU A 388 8.70 -33.16 21.53
CA GLU A 388 7.39 -33.06 20.85
C GLU A 388 7.04 -31.63 20.43
N ASN A 389 7.92 -31.01 19.63
CA ASN A 389 7.56 -29.88 18.77
C ASN A 389 7.77 -30.29 17.31
N THR A 390 6.68 -30.66 16.63
CA THR A 390 6.68 -30.89 15.18
C THR A 390 6.85 -29.57 14.44
N VAL A 391 8.08 -29.29 14.00
CA VAL A 391 8.42 -28.10 13.22
C VAL A 391 7.56 -28.05 11.96
N ASP A 392 6.82 -26.94 11.78
CA ASP A 392 5.88 -26.76 10.69
C ASP A 392 6.59 -26.61 9.34
N SER A 393 6.70 -27.72 8.61
CA SER A 393 7.35 -27.80 7.30
C SER A 393 6.57 -27.12 6.16
N SER A 394 5.36 -26.60 6.40
CA SER A 394 4.60 -25.87 5.37
C SER A 394 5.21 -24.50 5.05
N GLY A 395 5.95 -23.92 5.99
CA GLY A 395 6.69 -22.67 5.82
C GLY A 395 5.83 -21.43 5.68
N TRP A 396 4.73 -21.33 6.44
CA TRP A 396 3.88 -20.14 6.55
C TRP A 396 3.98 -19.51 7.95
N GLU A 397 4.07 -18.18 8.01
CA GLU A 397 3.95 -17.42 9.26
C GLU A 397 2.55 -16.79 9.37
N MET A 398 2.18 -16.42 10.59
CA MET A 398 0.81 -16.07 10.94
C MET A 398 0.74 -14.64 11.48
N VAL A 399 -0.13 -13.81 10.90
CA VAL A 399 -0.40 -12.45 11.37
C VAL A 399 -1.87 -12.34 11.75
N CYS A 400 -2.12 -11.97 13.00
CA CYS A 400 -3.44 -11.65 13.52
C CYS A 400 -3.42 -10.22 14.04
N LYS A 401 -4.23 -9.33 13.45
CA LYS A 401 -4.28 -7.91 13.83
C LYS A 401 -5.72 -7.51 14.21
N PRO A 402 -5.97 -7.08 15.46
CA PRO A 402 -7.25 -6.52 15.83
C PRO A 402 -7.42 -5.13 15.20
N MET A 403 -8.59 -4.84 14.65
CA MET A 403 -8.86 -3.50 14.10
C MET A 403 -8.98 -2.48 15.24
N VAL A 404 -8.57 -1.23 15.00
CA VAL A 404 -8.17 -0.28 16.07
C VAL A 404 -9.37 0.12 16.95
N GLY A 405 -9.22 -0.04 18.26
CA GLY A 405 -10.26 0.17 19.27
C GLY A 405 -9.80 -0.27 20.67
N THR A 406 -10.39 0.29 21.73
CA THR A 406 -9.87 0.20 23.10
C THR A 406 -10.22 -1.09 23.86
N ARG A 407 -9.21 -1.61 24.58
CA ARG A 407 -9.21 -2.52 25.75
C ARG A 407 -10.01 -3.85 25.65
N ILE A 408 -9.27 -4.94 25.80
CA ILE A 408 -9.75 -6.34 25.76
C ILE A 408 -10.54 -6.69 27.03
N THR A 409 -11.63 -7.47 26.90
CA THR A 409 -12.32 -8.15 28.01
C THR A 409 -12.76 -9.54 27.56
N VAL A 410 -12.53 -10.56 28.38
CA VAL A 410 -12.67 -11.99 28.03
C VAL A 410 -14.02 -12.35 27.42
N GLY A 411 -13.98 -13.01 26.26
CA GLY A 411 -15.11 -13.65 25.57
C GLY A 411 -14.64 -14.45 24.35
N GLY A 412 -15.57 -15.10 23.65
CA GLY A 412 -15.26 -16.02 22.54
C GLY A 412 -15.09 -15.33 21.18
N PHE A 413 -14.68 -16.09 20.17
CA PHE A 413 -14.49 -15.65 18.79
C PHE A 413 -15.45 -16.38 17.85
N VAL A 414 -15.91 -15.67 16.81
CA VAL A 414 -16.81 -16.16 15.77
C VAL A 414 -16.12 -16.00 14.41
N GLY A 415 -15.92 -17.10 13.70
CA GLY A 415 -15.51 -17.10 12.29
C GLY A 415 -16.71 -17.23 11.36
N VAL A 416 -16.78 -16.39 10.34
CA VAL A 416 -17.86 -16.38 9.33
C VAL A 416 -17.32 -16.90 8.00
N TRP A 417 -17.83 -18.05 7.54
CA TRP A 417 -17.28 -18.78 6.39
C TRP A 417 -18.34 -18.96 5.29
N ARG A 418 -18.08 -18.49 4.06
CA ARG A 418 -19.01 -18.67 2.93
C ARG A 418 -18.61 -19.82 2.01
N LYS A 419 -19.59 -20.65 1.63
CA LYS A 419 -19.41 -21.81 0.75
C LYS A 419 -19.18 -21.41 -0.71
N ILE A 420 -18.08 -21.83 -1.32
CA ILE A 420 -17.69 -21.49 -2.70
C ILE A 420 -18.21 -22.54 -3.71
N TYR A 421 -18.78 -22.08 -4.83
CA TYR A 421 -19.28 -22.93 -5.92
C TYR A 421 -18.15 -23.50 -6.81
N ARG A 422 -18.41 -24.64 -7.48
CA ARG A 422 -17.48 -25.24 -8.47
C ARG A 422 -18.23 -25.95 -9.61
N GLY A 423 -18.87 -25.19 -10.49
CA GLY A 423 -19.66 -25.71 -11.61
C GLY A 423 -18.81 -26.39 -12.69
N ARG A 424 -18.86 -27.72 -12.77
CA ARG A 424 -18.02 -28.52 -13.70
C ARG A 424 -18.54 -28.59 -15.14
N TYR A 425 -19.81 -28.18 -15.39
CA TYR A 425 -20.47 -28.25 -16.71
C TYR A 425 -20.66 -26.91 -17.43
N MET A 426 -20.44 -25.76 -16.78
CA MET A 426 -20.52 -24.44 -17.45
C MET A 426 -19.25 -24.08 -18.26
N LEU A 427 -18.24 -24.97 -18.26
CA LEU A 427 -16.86 -24.68 -18.63
C LEU A 427 -16.59 -24.48 -20.14
N ILE A 428 -17.63 -24.58 -21.00
CA ILE A 428 -17.50 -24.41 -22.46
C ILE A 428 -18.28 -23.18 -22.92
N ILE A 429 -19.62 -23.19 -22.78
CA ILE A 429 -20.49 -22.12 -23.30
C ILE A 429 -20.28 -20.78 -22.55
N HIS A 430 -20.18 -20.82 -21.21
CA HIS A 430 -19.86 -19.61 -20.45
C HIS A 430 -18.38 -19.22 -20.60
N LYS A 431 -17.45 -20.17 -20.81
CA LYS A 431 -16.08 -19.78 -21.18
C LYS A 431 -16.06 -18.99 -22.48
N VAL A 432 -16.71 -19.43 -23.55
CA VAL A 432 -16.76 -18.65 -24.80
C VAL A 432 -17.40 -17.29 -24.55
N ARG A 433 -18.62 -17.21 -24.02
CA ARG A 433 -19.30 -15.91 -23.89
C ARG A 433 -18.63 -14.98 -22.89
N THR A 434 -18.10 -15.47 -21.77
CA THR A 434 -17.36 -14.65 -20.80
C THR A 434 -15.95 -14.33 -21.27
N ILE A 435 -15.28 -15.15 -22.10
CA ILE A 435 -14.02 -14.74 -22.75
C ILE A 435 -14.29 -13.70 -23.84
N THR A 436 -15.40 -13.75 -24.57
CA THR A 436 -15.79 -12.68 -25.50
C THR A 436 -16.20 -11.40 -24.75
N GLN A 437 -16.94 -11.50 -23.63
CA GLN A 437 -17.38 -10.33 -22.86
C GLN A 437 -16.26 -9.73 -22.00
N LEU A 438 -15.43 -10.54 -21.33
CA LEU A 438 -14.23 -10.09 -20.64
C LEU A 438 -13.17 -9.64 -21.65
N GLY A 439 -13.02 -10.33 -22.79
CA GLY A 439 -12.15 -9.89 -23.88
C GLY A 439 -12.59 -8.54 -24.44
N ALA A 440 -13.88 -8.33 -24.70
CA ALA A 440 -14.42 -7.04 -25.12
C ALA A 440 -14.30 -5.96 -24.03
N LEU A 441 -14.50 -6.31 -22.75
CA LEU A 441 -14.34 -5.37 -21.63
C LEU A 441 -12.87 -5.03 -21.40
N THR A 442 -11.95 -5.98 -21.49
CA THR A 442 -10.50 -5.79 -21.38
C THR A 442 -9.97 -5.05 -22.59
N ILE A 443 -10.42 -5.33 -23.81
CA ILE A 443 -10.10 -4.53 -25.00
C ILE A 443 -10.67 -3.12 -24.87
N PHE A 444 -11.92 -2.95 -24.39
CA PHE A 444 -12.49 -1.62 -24.16
C PHE A 444 -11.74 -0.86 -23.06
N SER A 445 -11.39 -1.50 -21.95
CA SER A 445 -10.59 -0.90 -20.88
C SER A 445 -9.14 -0.63 -21.33
N ILE A 446 -8.54 -1.48 -22.17
CA ILE A 446 -7.21 -1.21 -22.77
C ILE A 446 -7.31 -0.07 -23.77
N ILE A 447 -8.39 0.05 -24.55
CA ILE A 447 -8.63 1.18 -25.46
C ILE A 447 -8.90 2.47 -24.68
N VAL A 448 -9.71 2.42 -23.61
CA VAL A 448 -9.99 3.58 -22.75
C VAL A 448 -8.74 3.99 -21.98
N VAL A 449 -8.00 3.05 -21.40
CA VAL A 449 -6.69 3.33 -20.80
C VAL A 449 -5.77 3.90 -21.87
N TYR A 450 -5.56 3.23 -23.02
CA TYR A 450 -4.72 3.75 -24.12
C TYR A 450 -5.10 5.16 -24.57
N PHE A 451 -6.39 5.50 -24.71
CA PHE A 451 -6.82 6.85 -25.08
C PHE A 451 -6.71 7.87 -23.94
N LEU A 452 -6.90 7.47 -22.69
CA LEU A 452 -6.61 8.30 -21.52
C LEU A 452 -5.10 8.46 -21.31
N ASP A 453 -4.31 7.48 -21.70
CA ASP A 453 -2.87 7.39 -21.47
C ASP A 453 -2.08 8.16 -22.53
N ASN A 454 -2.45 7.99 -23.81
CA ASN A 454 -2.08 8.82 -24.95
C ASN A 454 -2.60 10.28 -24.83
N ARG A 455 -3.32 10.64 -23.76
CA ARG A 455 -3.83 12.02 -23.52
C ARG A 455 -3.50 12.61 -22.15
N TYR A 456 -3.27 11.77 -21.14
CA TYR A 456 -3.13 12.16 -19.73
C TYR A 456 -2.14 11.27 -18.94
N ARG A 457 -1.48 10.27 -19.55
CA ARG A 457 -0.51 9.33 -18.92
C ARG A 457 -0.99 8.76 -17.57
N VAL A 458 -1.83 7.72 -17.65
CA VAL A 458 -2.48 7.09 -16.48
C VAL A 458 -1.94 5.69 -16.14
N LEU A 459 -1.03 5.15 -16.94
CA LEU A 459 -0.25 3.97 -16.57
C LEU A 459 0.96 4.34 -15.69
N PRO A 460 1.45 3.43 -14.82
CA PRO A 460 2.69 3.66 -14.07
C PRO A 460 3.87 3.84 -15.02
N SER A 461 4.83 4.69 -14.65
CA SER A 461 6.06 5.00 -15.40
C SER A 461 6.74 3.75 -15.93
N ALA A 462 7.03 2.80 -15.03
CA ALA A 462 7.66 1.52 -15.33
C ALA A 462 6.97 0.70 -16.43
N LEU A 463 5.69 0.95 -16.73
CA LEU A 463 4.92 0.28 -17.79
C LEU A 463 5.00 1.04 -19.14
N HIS A 464 5.21 2.35 -19.13
CA HIS A 464 5.66 3.11 -20.30
C HIS A 464 7.13 2.79 -20.62
N ASP A 465 7.98 2.74 -19.60
CA ASP A 465 9.42 2.52 -19.72
C ASP A 465 9.75 1.06 -20.15
N TYR A 466 8.84 0.11 -19.88
CA TYR A 466 8.87 -1.24 -20.45
C TYR A 466 8.47 -1.32 -21.94
N MET A 467 8.23 -0.19 -22.61
CA MET A 467 8.37 -0.07 -24.06
C MET A 467 9.72 0.59 -24.41
N PRO A 468 10.85 -0.12 -24.29
CA PRO A 468 12.13 0.43 -24.73
C PRO A 468 12.05 0.70 -26.23
N ALA A 469 12.17 1.98 -26.62
CA ALA A 469 12.22 2.39 -28.03
C ALA A 469 13.43 1.82 -28.81
N HIS A 470 14.32 1.10 -28.10
CA HIS A 470 15.42 0.34 -28.65
C HIS A 470 15.40 -1.12 -28.17
N HIS A 471 15.07 -2.04 -29.08
CA HIS A 471 15.71 -3.35 -29.06
C HIS A 471 17.15 -3.21 -29.57
N PRO A 472 18.13 -3.91 -28.97
CA PRO A 472 19.47 -4.06 -29.56
C PRO A 472 19.38 -4.64 -30.97
N GLY A 473 20.21 -4.16 -31.89
CA GLY A 473 20.24 -4.64 -33.28
C GLY A 473 19.19 -4.00 -34.21
N LEU A 474 18.58 -2.86 -33.83
CA LEU A 474 17.76 -2.04 -34.73
C LEU A 474 18.59 -0.96 -35.43
N VAL A 475 18.49 -0.88 -36.76
CA VAL A 475 19.05 0.19 -37.59
C VAL A 475 17.94 1.06 -38.18
N ILE A 476 18.21 2.35 -38.37
CA ILE A 476 17.31 3.28 -39.04
C ILE A 476 17.45 3.09 -40.56
N THR A 477 16.32 2.90 -41.25
CA THR A 477 16.29 2.72 -42.71
C THR A 477 15.81 3.97 -43.45
N ASP A 478 14.94 4.80 -42.86
CA ASP A 478 14.49 6.08 -43.43
C ASP A 478 14.03 7.07 -42.34
N VAL A 479 13.99 8.37 -42.66
CA VAL A 479 13.59 9.45 -41.74
C VAL A 479 12.81 10.51 -42.52
N ILE A 480 11.69 10.97 -41.98
CA ILE A 480 10.84 11.99 -42.63
C ILE A 480 10.18 12.91 -41.59
N VAL A 481 9.92 14.17 -41.95
CA VAL A 481 9.06 15.07 -41.18
C VAL A 481 7.71 15.20 -41.89
N THR A 482 6.63 14.97 -41.15
CA THR A 482 5.26 15.25 -41.60
C THR A 482 4.75 16.54 -40.96
N LYS A 483 4.06 17.39 -41.73
CA LYS A 483 3.26 18.53 -41.22
C LYS A 483 1.78 18.20 -41.41
N CYS A 484 0.94 18.46 -40.41
CA CYS A 484 -0.52 18.36 -40.51
C CYS A 484 -1.18 19.64 -39.97
N SER A 485 -2.39 19.95 -40.42
CA SER A 485 -3.13 21.12 -39.94
C SER A 485 -4.06 20.76 -38.78
N ARG A 486 -4.04 21.58 -37.74
CA ARG A 486 -4.97 21.52 -36.59
C ARG A 486 -6.40 21.97 -36.96
N ILE A 487 -6.58 22.64 -38.10
CA ILE A 487 -7.89 23.10 -38.60
C ILE A 487 -8.59 22.02 -39.45
N ASN A 488 -7.84 21.29 -40.28
CA ASN A 488 -8.41 20.23 -41.10
C ASN A 488 -8.50 18.92 -40.31
N VAL A 489 -9.70 18.57 -39.84
CA VAL A 489 -9.98 17.34 -39.08
C VAL A 489 -9.66 16.03 -39.81
N PHE A 490 -9.39 16.07 -41.12
CA PHE A 490 -8.95 14.92 -41.92
C PHE A 490 -7.42 14.89 -42.15
N ALA A 491 -6.67 15.90 -41.70
CA ALA A 491 -5.22 15.94 -41.87
C ALA A 491 -4.50 15.16 -40.75
N SER A 492 -4.10 13.93 -41.04
CA SER A 492 -3.27 13.12 -40.13
C SER A 492 -1.79 13.48 -40.24
N CYS A 493 -1.12 13.71 -39.10
CA CYS A 493 0.35 13.64 -39.03
C CYS A 493 0.84 12.19 -38.95
N LYS A 494 0.00 11.21 -38.56
CA LYS A 494 0.40 9.81 -38.41
C LYS A 494 0.57 9.15 -39.78
N LEU A 495 1.72 8.54 -39.98
CA LEU A 495 1.99 7.59 -41.07
C LEU A 495 1.54 6.16 -40.69
N ASP A 496 1.74 5.23 -41.61
CA ASP A 496 1.56 3.78 -41.41
C ASP A 496 2.41 3.26 -40.23
N SER A 497 1.76 2.90 -39.13
CA SER A 497 2.39 2.52 -37.86
C SER A 497 3.23 1.25 -37.94
N ASP A 498 2.93 0.38 -38.90
CA ASP A 498 3.64 -0.90 -39.07
C ASP A 498 4.98 -0.69 -39.79
N LYS A 499 5.25 0.54 -40.27
CA LYS A 499 6.49 0.93 -40.97
C LYS A 499 7.18 2.15 -40.35
N TRP A 500 6.42 3.10 -39.79
CA TRP A 500 6.91 4.39 -39.33
C TRP A 500 6.61 4.62 -37.84
N HIS A 501 7.67 4.72 -37.04
CA HIS A 501 7.58 5.16 -35.65
C HIS A 501 7.62 6.69 -35.59
N ARG A 502 6.65 7.33 -34.95
CA ARG A 502 6.67 8.77 -34.69
C ARG A 502 7.55 9.08 -33.46
N ILE A 503 8.32 10.16 -33.50
CA ILE A 503 8.92 10.74 -32.30
C ILE A 503 7.86 11.67 -31.69
N GLU A 504 7.48 11.43 -30.44
CA GLU A 504 6.34 12.09 -29.77
C GLU A 504 6.71 13.49 -29.22
N LYS A 505 7.28 14.32 -30.09
CA LYS A 505 7.62 15.73 -29.86
C LYS A 505 7.05 16.57 -31.02
N ASP A 506 6.12 17.48 -30.74
CA ASP A 506 5.61 18.41 -31.75
C ASP A 506 6.70 19.45 -32.04
N LEU A 507 7.14 19.56 -33.29
CA LEU A 507 8.30 20.37 -33.65
C LEU A 507 8.05 21.89 -33.54
N TYR A 508 6.82 22.30 -33.21
CA TYR A 508 6.45 23.68 -32.87
C TYR A 508 6.20 23.87 -31.36
N LEU A 509 6.55 22.91 -30.49
CA LEU A 509 6.39 22.95 -29.03
C LEU A 509 4.98 23.35 -28.53
N GLY A 510 3.94 23.04 -29.33
CA GLY A 510 2.57 23.42 -29.03
C GLY A 510 2.13 24.76 -29.65
N GLU A 511 3.05 25.69 -29.90
CA GLU A 511 2.79 27.07 -30.37
C GLU A 511 2.30 27.18 -31.83
N GLY A 512 2.27 26.07 -32.57
CA GLY A 512 1.76 26.01 -33.94
C GLY A 512 0.26 26.36 -34.03
N TRP A 513 -0.06 27.63 -34.33
CA TRP A 513 -1.42 28.18 -34.39
C TRP A 513 -2.41 27.34 -35.22
N VAL A 514 -1.97 26.78 -36.35
CA VAL A 514 -2.82 26.06 -37.31
C VAL A 514 -2.26 24.70 -37.72
N SER A 515 -1.15 24.27 -37.13
CA SER A 515 -0.34 23.13 -37.59
C SER A 515 0.43 22.45 -36.45
N SER A 516 0.69 21.16 -36.63
CA SER A 516 1.67 20.38 -35.87
C SER A 516 2.65 19.72 -36.84
N ALA A 517 3.84 19.37 -36.36
CA ALA A 517 4.81 18.61 -37.13
C ALA A 517 5.53 17.57 -36.27
N TYR A 518 5.93 16.46 -36.86
CA TYR A 518 6.62 15.37 -36.15
C TYR A 518 7.64 14.68 -37.04
N VAL A 519 8.79 14.33 -36.46
CA VAL A 519 9.74 13.39 -37.08
C VAL A 519 9.16 11.98 -36.99
N HIS A 520 9.29 11.22 -38.07
CA HIS A 520 9.02 9.79 -38.14
C HIS A 520 10.27 9.06 -38.65
N VAL A 521 10.53 7.87 -38.11
CA VAL A 521 11.64 6.99 -38.51
C VAL A 521 11.12 5.62 -38.93
N GLN A 522 11.73 5.04 -39.96
CA GLN A 522 11.65 3.60 -40.22
C GLN A 522 12.82 2.92 -39.51
N ARG A 523 12.55 1.82 -38.81
CA ARG A 523 13.57 1.01 -38.14
C ARG A 523 13.34 -0.46 -38.46
N LYS A 524 14.41 -1.19 -38.74
CA LYS A 524 14.39 -2.63 -39.00
C LYS A 524 15.49 -3.31 -38.20
N LYS A 525 15.36 -4.58 -37.87
CA LYS A 525 16.49 -5.31 -37.28
C LYS A 525 17.55 -5.59 -38.35
N GLU A 526 18.81 -5.62 -37.93
CA GLU A 526 19.95 -6.03 -38.76
C GLU A 526 19.73 -7.43 -39.38
N GLU A 527 19.19 -8.37 -38.60
CA GLU A 527 18.87 -9.75 -39.01
C GLU A 527 17.69 -9.87 -40.01
N GLU A 528 16.90 -8.80 -40.18
CA GLU A 528 15.69 -8.78 -41.04
C GLU A 528 15.91 -8.03 -42.37
N LEU A 529 17.11 -7.46 -42.60
CA LEU A 529 17.43 -6.71 -43.81
C LEU A 529 17.45 -7.59 -45.07
N THR A 530 16.78 -7.14 -46.14
CA THR A 530 16.85 -7.75 -47.47
C THR A 530 17.94 -7.10 -48.33
N THR A 531 18.16 -7.61 -49.54
CA THR A 531 19.05 -6.99 -50.54
C THR A 531 18.59 -5.61 -51.04
N ASP A 532 17.32 -5.27 -50.81
CA ASP A 532 16.68 -4.08 -51.35
C ASP A 532 16.55 -2.97 -50.30
N ASP A 533 16.73 -3.31 -49.01
CA ASP A 533 16.75 -2.35 -47.92
C ASP A 533 18.02 -1.48 -47.97
N LYS A 534 17.86 -0.16 -47.74
CA LYS A 534 18.99 0.74 -47.48
C LYS A 534 19.02 1.18 -46.03
N VAL A 535 20.16 1.01 -45.38
CA VAL A 535 20.46 1.53 -44.04
C VAL A 535 20.88 3.00 -44.12
N VAL A 536 20.44 3.83 -43.17
CA VAL A 536 20.92 5.21 -43.01
C VAL A 536 22.32 5.19 -42.39
N LEU A 537 23.32 5.64 -43.15
CA LEU A 537 24.69 5.83 -42.69
C LEU A 537 24.96 7.24 -42.18
N ASP A 538 24.20 8.24 -42.63
CA ASP A 538 24.33 9.61 -42.12
C ASP A 538 23.03 10.42 -42.29
N VAL A 539 22.82 11.39 -41.41
CA VAL A 539 21.76 12.40 -41.47
C VAL A 539 22.42 13.77 -41.41
N ARG A 540 21.95 14.71 -42.24
CA ARG A 540 22.31 16.13 -42.15
C ARG A 540 21.05 16.99 -42.31
N VAL A 541 21.09 18.20 -41.76
CA VAL A 541 20.03 19.19 -41.91
C VAL A 541 20.63 20.46 -42.50
N GLY A 542 20.04 20.97 -43.58
CA GLY A 542 20.50 22.18 -44.26
C GLY A 542 19.82 22.44 -45.61
N ARG A 543 20.03 23.66 -46.14
CA ARG A 543 19.42 24.13 -47.42
C ARG A 543 20.10 23.58 -48.68
N LEU A 544 21.28 22.97 -48.57
CA LEU A 544 22.11 22.51 -49.68
C LEU A 544 22.45 21.03 -49.53
N ASP A 545 22.66 20.33 -50.66
CA ASP A 545 23.11 18.93 -50.69
C ASP A 545 24.51 18.82 -50.04
N PRO A 546 24.70 18.00 -48.99
CA PRO A 546 26.00 17.87 -48.31
C PRO A 546 27.15 17.38 -49.20
N ALA A 547 26.89 16.85 -50.40
CA ALA A 547 27.93 16.55 -51.40
C ALA A 547 28.46 17.78 -52.15
N THR A 548 27.88 18.97 -51.99
CA THR A 548 28.32 20.21 -52.69
C THR A 548 29.58 20.84 -52.07
N GLY A 549 30.64 20.04 -51.97
CA GLY A 549 31.98 20.45 -51.53
C GLY A 549 33.00 19.30 -51.53
N THR A 550 32.55 18.06 -51.31
CA THR A 550 33.40 16.87 -51.19
C THR A 550 33.66 16.20 -52.55
N LYS A 551 34.84 16.45 -53.13
CA LYS A 551 35.29 15.74 -54.34
C LYS A 551 35.74 14.31 -54.02
N GLY A 552 34.83 13.34 -54.17
CA GLY A 552 35.18 11.93 -54.37
C GLY A 552 34.86 10.98 -53.21
N GLU A 553 33.59 10.70 -52.98
CA GLU A 553 33.13 9.43 -52.39
C GLU A 553 32.15 8.75 -53.36
N GLY A 554 32.22 7.42 -53.49
CA GLY A 554 31.53 6.67 -54.55
C GLY A 554 30.13 6.14 -54.18
N ASP A 555 29.25 6.08 -55.19
CA ASP A 555 27.88 5.51 -55.26
C ASP A 555 26.82 5.96 -54.24
N GLU A 556 27.19 6.37 -53.02
CA GLU A 556 26.26 6.69 -51.93
C GLU A 556 25.85 8.16 -51.94
N ARG A 557 24.92 8.48 -52.83
CA ARG A 557 24.30 9.81 -52.97
C ARG A 557 23.40 10.16 -51.76
N TRP A 558 23.39 11.44 -51.38
CA TRP A 558 22.42 11.98 -50.43
C TRP A 558 21.00 12.06 -51.01
N GLU A 559 20.02 11.59 -50.26
CA GLU A 559 18.60 11.68 -50.58
C GLU A 559 17.94 12.81 -49.77
N ALA A 560 17.28 13.76 -50.44
CA ALA A 560 16.55 14.84 -49.78
C ALA A 560 15.25 14.35 -49.12
N ARG A 561 14.81 15.06 -48.07
CA ARG A 561 13.57 14.86 -47.32
C ARG A 561 12.97 16.23 -46.91
N PRO A 562 11.70 16.29 -46.47
CA PRO A 562 11.10 17.52 -45.94
C PRO A 562 11.88 18.12 -44.76
N ALA A 563 11.60 19.39 -44.44
CA ALA A 563 12.27 20.16 -43.37
C ALA A 563 13.81 20.26 -43.50
N GLY A 564 14.35 20.12 -44.72
CA GLY A 564 15.78 20.27 -44.99
C GLY A 564 16.64 19.08 -44.56
N ILE A 565 16.03 17.93 -44.28
CA ILE A 565 16.73 16.69 -43.94
C ILE A 565 17.36 16.08 -45.20
N TRP A 566 18.58 15.58 -45.06
CA TRP A 566 19.32 14.82 -46.07
C TRP A 566 19.79 13.50 -45.46
N LEU A 567 19.61 12.38 -46.17
CA LEU A 567 20.00 11.05 -45.73
C LEU A 567 21.05 10.45 -46.66
N LYS A 568 22.18 10.02 -46.11
CA LYS A 568 23.13 9.16 -46.83
C LYS A 568 22.75 7.71 -46.54
N ARG A 569 22.38 6.96 -47.58
CA ARG A 569 21.84 5.60 -47.44
C ARG A 569 22.62 4.59 -48.27
N SER A 570 22.87 3.41 -47.71
CA SER A 570 23.65 2.36 -48.37
C SER A 570 22.90 1.02 -48.39
N ALA A 571 22.99 0.33 -49.53
CA ALA A 571 22.52 -1.05 -49.72
C ALA A 571 23.67 -2.09 -49.55
N LYS A 572 24.85 -1.68 -49.07
CA LYS A 572 25.97 -2.60 -48.83
C LYS A 572 25.62 -3.53 -47.68
N ARG A 573 25.82 -4.84 -47.85
CA ARG A 573 25.45 -5.88 -46.87
C ARG A 573 26.07 -5.73 -45.48
N HIS A 574 27.17 -4.98 -45.35
CA HIS A 574 27.85 -4.67 -44.09
C HIS A 574 27.65 -3.21 -43.63
N ALA A 575 26.66 -2.49 -44.18
CA ALA A 575 26.33 -1.14 -43.75
C ALA A 575 25.80 -1.14 -42.31
N SER A 576 24.89 -2.08 -42.00
CA SER A 576 24.39 -2.42 -40.67
C SER A 576 25.50 -2.67 -39.66
N ASP A 577 26.44 -3.53 -40.02
CA ASP A 577 27.48 -4.10 -39.14
C ASP A 577 28.49 -3.04 -38.66
N SER A 578 28.42 -1.83 -39.22
CA SER A 578 29.35 -0.75 -38.94
C SER A 578 28.91 0.10 -37.74
N ASN A 579 29.86 0.46 -36.88
CA ASN A 579 29.68 1.49 -35.82
C ASN A 579 29.36 2.90 -36.38
N LYS A 580 29.11 3.05 -37.69
CA LYS A 580 28.76 4.31 -38.36
C LYS A 580 27.27 4.40 -38.67
N ALA A 581 26.56 3.28 -38.80
CA ALA A 581 25.13 3.22 -39.07
C ALA A 581 24.32 3.94 -37.98
N VAL A 582 23.25 4.61 -38.40
CA VAL A 582 22.35 5.32 -37.48
C VAL A 582 21.38 4.31 -36.86
N THR A 583 21.36 4.22 -35.53
CA THR A 583 20.49 3.29 -34.76
C THR A 583 19.48 4.02 -33.89
N SER A 584 19.53 5.35 -33.85
CA SER A 584 18.47 6.20 -33.28
C SER A 584 18.44 7.59 -33.89
N VAL A 585 17.27 8.23 -33.78
CA VAL A 585 17.06 9.66 -34.01
C VAL A 585 16.19 10.17 -32.84
N ASP A 586 16.51 11.35 -32.33
CA ASP A 586 15.76 12.07 -31.30
C ASP A 586 15.64 13.55 -31.71
N VAL A 587 14.78 14.30 -31.02
CA VAL A 587 14.57 15.74 -31.26
C VAL A 587 14.85 16.52 -29.98
N LEU A 588 15.68 17.54 -30.08
CA LEU A 588 15.99 18.49 -29.03
C LEU A 588 15.74 19.91 -29.53
N PHE A 589 15.59 20.87 -28.63
CA PHE A 589 15.10 22.22 -28.95
C PHE A 589 15.98 23.31 -28.34
N GLY A 590 16.12 24.41 -29.08
CA GLY A 590 16.86 25.60 -28.64
C GLY A 590 18.22 25.77 -29.34
N ALA A 591 18.67 27.01 -29.42
CA ALA A 591 19.93 27.38 -30.07
C ALA A 591 21.18 26.75 -29.41
N ASP A 592 21.05 26.45 -28.11
CA ASP A 592 22.02 25.91 -27.17
C ASP A 592 21.80 24.42 -26.85
N ALA A 593 20.93 23.72 -27.58
CA ALA A 593 20.68 22.29 -27.40
C ALA A 593 21.94 21.42 -27.59
N VAL A 594 22.18 20.52 -26.63
CA VAL A 594 23.28 19.53 -26.58
C VAL A 594 22.72 18.14 -26.29
N ASP A 595 23.47 17.09 -26.61
CA ASP A 595 23.11 15.70 -26.29
C ASP A 595 24.30 14.98 -25.63
N PRO A 596 24.27 14.77 -24.30
CA PRO A 596 25.41 14.24 -23.55
C PRO A 596 25.40 12.70 -23.44
N ARG A 597 24.52 12.02 -24.18
CA ARG A 597 24.38 10.56 -24.15
C ARG A 597 25.48 9.89 -24.99
N ASP A 598 26.06 8.80 -24.49
CA ASP A 598 27.13 8.09 -25.19
C ASP A 598 26.74 7.65 -26.61
N GLY A 599 27.54 8.07 -27.60
CA GLY A 599 27.35 7.73 -29.02
C GLY A 599 26.30 8.54 -29.78
N TRP A 600 25.74 9.60 -29.17
CA TRP A 600 24.85 10.55 -29.84
C TRP A 600 25.60 11.77 -30.39
N GLU A 601 25.07 12.38 -31.47
CA GLU A 601 25.57 13.64 -32.04
C GLU A 601 24.44 14.56 -32.52
N MET A 602 24.57 15.87 -32.27
CA MET A 602 23.67 16.90 -32.81
C MET A 602 23.93 17.12 -34.31
N VAL A 603 22.87 17.26 -35.10
CA VAL A 603 22.95 17.18 -36.58
C VAL A 603 22.63 18.50 -37.28
N GLY A 604 23.67 19.15 -37.80
CA GLY A 604 23.57 20.23 -38.78
C GLY A 604 22.92 21.52 -38.23
N THR A 605 22.10 22.18 -39.05
CA THR A 605 21.29 23.33 -38.63
C THR A 605 19.98 22.86 -37.99
N PRO A 606 19.20 23.75 -37.35
CA PRO A 606 17.78 23.49 -37.06
C PRO A 606 17.01 23.03 -38.31
N LEU A 607 15.94 22.27 -38.07
CA LEU A 607 15.01 21.82 -39.10
C LEU A 607 14.39 23.04 -39.79
N LEU A 608 14.26 22.96 -41.13
CA LEU A 608 13.69 24.03 -41.95
C LEU A 608 12.16 24.02 -41.84
N LEU A 609 11.68 24.56 -40.73
CA LEU A 609 10.28 24.72 -40.37
C LEU A 609 9.86 26.19 -40.50
N ASP A 610 8.54 26.42 -40.50
CA ASP A 610 7.96 27.77 -40.58
C ASP A 610 7.75 28.31 -39.14
N THR A 611 8.82 28.33 -38.34
CA THR A 611 8.84 28.70 -36.92
C THR A 611 9.09 30.20 -36.70
N SER A 612 8.77 30.69 -35.50
CA SER A 612 8.87 32.11 -35.13
C SER A 612 9.46 32.31 -33.72
N GLY A 613 10.72 31.91 -33.50
CA GLY A 613 11.46 32.20 -32.27
C GLY A 613 12.65 31.26 -32.03
N GLU A 614 13.66 31.74 -31.29
CA GLU A 614 14.90 31.00 -30.96
C GLU A 614 14.62 29.73 -30.11
N VAL A 615 13.55 29.74 -29.32
CA VAL A 615 13.08 28.59 -28.51
C VAL A 615 12.49 27.47 -29.38
N GLN A 616 11.95 27.80 -30.56
CA GLN A 616 11.33 26.85 -31.50
C GLN A 616 12.37 26.17 -32.43
N GLU A 617 13.68 26.28 -32.18
CA GLU A 617 14.72 25.61 -32.97
C GLU A 617 14.72 24.08 -32.75
N ALA A 618 13.79 23.37 -33.38
CA ALA A 618 13.79 21.91 -33.42
C ALA A 618 15.02 21.38 -34.18
N ARG A 619 15.87 20.62 -33.50
CA ARG A 619 17.13 20.04 -34.01
C ARG A 619 17.07 18.52 -33.90
N LEU A 620 17.73 17.84 -34.83
CA LEU A 620 17.90 16.38 -34.76
C LEU A 620 19.16 16.04 -33.95
N SER A 621 19.04 15.02 -33.10
CA SER A 621 20.18 14.25 -32.59
C SER A 621 20.10 12.83 -33.14
N ILE A 622 21.24 12.18 -33.39
CA ILE A 622 21.31 10.80 -33.89
C ILE A 622 22.29 9.96 -33.08
N ARG A 623 21.98 8.68 -32.86
CA ARG A 623 22.93 7.71 -32.28
C ARG A 623 23.55 6.85 -33.38
N ARG A 624 24.87 6.66 -33.33
CA ARG A 624 25.61 5.75 -34.22
C ARG A 624 25.98 4.45 -33.52
N GLY A 625 25.94 3.35 -34.27
CA GLY A 625 26.34 2.03 -33.76
C GLY A 625 25.49 1.55 -32.58
N LYS A 626 26.08 0.68 -31.76
CA LYS A 626 25.38 0.00 -30.66
C LYS A 626 25.18 0.94 -29.46
N LEU A 627 24.06 0.79 -28.76
CA LEU A 627 23.81 1.48 -27.50
C LEU A 627 24.91 1.10 -26.49
N ILE A 628 25.66 2.11 -26.05
CA ILE A 628 26.55 1.98 -24.89
C ILE A 628 25.68 2.20 -23.66
N LEU A 629 25.64 1.22 -22.75
CA LEU A 629 25.01 1.40 -21.44
C LEU A 629 26.01 2.11 -20.52
N PRO A 630 25.64 3.23 -19.87
CA PRO A 630 26.55 3.95 -18.99
C PRO A 630 26.92 3.09 -17.77
N THR A 631 28.17 3.18 -17.34
CA THR A 631 28.62 2.58 -16.09
C THR A 631 28.42 3.57 -14.95
N LYS A 632 27.43 3.34 -14.07
CA LYS A 632 27.25 4.16 -12.86
C LYS A 632 28.58 4.18 -12.07
N PRO A 633 29.17 5.36 -11.79
CA PRO A 633 30.43 5.44 -11.06
C PRO A 633 30.24 5.02 -9.60
N LYS A 634 31.33 4.76 -8.88
CA LYS A 634 31.32 4.52 -7.43
C LYS A 634 32.17 5.58 -6.75
N PRO A 635 31.56 6.61 -6.13
CA PRO A 635 32.30 7.64 -5.41
C PRO A 635 33.23 7.05 -4.36
N ARG A 636 34.40 7.68 -4.19
CA ARG A 636 35.40 7.25 -3.23
C ARG A 636 36.11 8.47 -2.63
N ILE A 637 36.44 8.39 -1.34
CA ILE A 637 37.35 9.33 -0.68
C ILE A 637 38.72 9.27 -1.38
N ARG A 638 39.30 10.44 -1.69
CA ARG A 638 40.63 10.58 -2.34
C ARG A 638 41.74 10.01 -1.45
N ASP A 639 42.91 9.75 -2.03
CA ASP A 639 44.09 9.25 -1.31
C ASP A 639 44.68 10.24 -0.28
N ASN A 640 44.19 11.49 -0.24
CA ASN A 640 44.50 12.46 0.82
C ASN A 640 43.42 12.50 1.94
N GLY A 641 42.48 11.55 1.94
CA GLY A 641 41.37 11.46 2.89
C GLY A 641 40.25 12.50 2.71
N LYS A 642 40.27 13.30 1.63
CA LYS A 642 39.25 14.32 1.37
C LYS A 642 38.22 13.90 0.30
N PHE A 643 37.06 14.55 0.37
CA PHE A 643 36.00 14.49 -0.62
C PHE A 643 35.34 15.87 -0.74
N LYS A 644 35.02 16.33 -1.95
CA LYS A 644 34.40 17.66 -2.18
C LYS A 644 33.06 17.52 -2.91
N ILE A 645 32.00 18.03 -2.28
CA ILE A 645 30.68 18.17 -2.90
C ILE A 645 30.49 19.61 -3.36
N LEU A 646 29.98 19.81 -4.58
CA LEU A 646 29.45 21.08 -5.07
C LEU A 646 27.92 20.99 -5.11
N GLN A 647 27.21 21.92 -4.48
CA GLN A 647 25.76 22.00 -4.51
C GLN A 647 25.31 23.03 -5.55
N ALA A 648 24.72 22.57 -6.64
CA ALA A 648 24.08 23.42 -7.64
C ALA A 648 22.57 23.49 -7.34
N ALA A 649 22.16 24.57 -6.66
CA ALA A 649 20.76 24.86 -6.37
C ALA A 649 20.18 25.82 -7.41
N ASP A 650 18.91 25.63 -7.74
CA ASP A 650 18.04 26.60 -8.41
C ASP A 650 18.69 27.14 -9.72
N LEU A 651 19.04 26.23 -10.64
CA LEU A 651 19.66 26.58 -11.93
C LEU A 651 18.66 27.19 -12.93
N HIS A 652 17.38 26.85 -12.84
CA HIS A 652 16.32 27.37 -13.70
C HIS A 652 16.70 27.40 -15.19
N LEU A 653 17.13 26.27 -15.74
CA LEU A 653 17.40 26.15 -17.16
C LEU A 653 16.10 26.10 -17.98
N SER A 654 16.14 26.73 -19.14
CA SER A 654 15.04 26.87 -20.09
C SER A 654 15.23 25.87 -21.25
N THR A 655 14.27 25.77 -22.16
CA THR A 655 14.49 25.00 -23.40
C THR A 655 15.46 25.73 -24.33
N GLY A 656 15.20 27.00 -24.66
CA GLY A 656 16.18 27.89 -25.32
C GLY A 656 17.13 28.56 -24.32
N THR A 657 17.79 29.65 -24.72
CA THR A 657 18.83 30.31 -23.88
C THR A 657 18.30 31.11 -22.67
N GLY A 658 16.98 31.23 -22.51
CA GLY A 658 16.33 31.85 -21.35
C GLY A 658 16.51 33.37 -21.23
N HIS A 659 15.88 33.96 -20.22
CA HIS A 659 15.94 35.40 -19.93
C HIS A 659 16.34 35.63 -18.46
N CYS A 660 17.38 36.44 -18.24
CA CYS A 660 17.89 36.68 -16.88
C CYS A 660 16.87 37.44 -16.02
N ARG A 661 16.44 36.84 -14.90
CA ARG A 661 15.68 37.52 -13.84
C ARG A 661 16.66 38.17 -12.86
N GLU A 662 16.45 39.46 -12.59
CA GLU A 662 17.27 40.36 -11.77
C GLU A 662 18.80 40.06 -11.76
N PRO A 663 19.51 40.04 -12.91
CA PRO A 663 20.96 39.82 -12.92
C PRO A 663 21.70 40.90 -12.13
N MET A 664 22.73 40.51 -11.38
CA MET A 664 23.58 41.44 -10.64
C MET A 664 25.06 41.17 -10.97
N PRO A 665 25.80 42.12 -11.58
CA PRO A 665 25.35 43.45 -12.00
C PRO A 665 24.30 43.41 -13.11
N ASN A 666 23.46 44.44 -13.15
CA ASN A 666 22.61 44.78 -14.28
C ASN A 666 23.24 45.98 -15.01
N ASP A 667 23.88 45.71 -16.15
CA ASP A 667 24.52 46.71 -17.01
C ASP A 667 23.61 47.19 -18.17
N GLY A 668 22.39 46.65 -18.25
CA GLY A 668 21.42 46.94 -19.33
C GLY A 668 21.66 46.19 -20.65
N THR A 669 22.54 45.19 -20.70
CA THR A 669 22.79 44.37 -21.90
C THR A 669 21.74 43.27 -22.11
N LYS A 670 21.70 42.63 -23.30
CA LYS A 670 20.89 41.41 -23.53
C LYS A 670 21.53 40.26 -22.74
N CYS A 671 20.94 39.94 -21.59
CA CYS A 671 21.38 38.83 -20.74
C CYS A 671 20.57 37.56 -21.06
N GLU A 672 21.28 36.51 -21.46
CA GLU A 672 20.73 35.16 -21.69
C GLU A 672 21.04 34.27 -20.47
N ALA A 673 20.02 33.64 -19.92
CA ALA A 673 20.08 33.02 -18.60
C ALA A 673 20.88 31.72 -18.58
N ASP A 674 20.54 30.79 -19.48
CA ASP A 674 21.14 29.47 -19.53
C ASP A 674 22.66 29.56 -19.84
N PRO A 675 23.15 30.30 -20.86
CA PRO A 675 24.59 30.40 -21.14
C PRO A 675 25.39 30.95 -19.97
N ARG A 676 24.92 32.03 -19.33
CA ARG A 676 25.61 32.67 -18.18
C ARG A 676 25.63 31.75 -16.95
N THR A 677 24.54 31.01 -16.72
CA THR A 677 24.45 30.01 -15.65
C THR A 677 25.42 28.85 -15.90
N LEU A 678 25.45 28.32 -17.12
CA LEU A 678 26.29 27.17 -17.49
C LEU A 678 27.78 27.53 -17.56
N GLU A 679 28.12 28.76 -17.95
CA GLU A 679 29.49 29.30 -17.85
C GLU A 679 29.94 29.40 -16.39
N PHE A 680 29.10 29.96 -15.51
CA PHE A 680 29.39 30.05 -14.07
C PHE A 680 29.60 28.67 -13.42
N VAL A 681 28.67 27.73 -13.63
CA VAL A 681 28.79 26.34 -13.15
C VAL A 681 30.05 25.69 -13.74
N GLY A 682 30.24 25.79 -15.07
CA GLY A 682 31.38 25.23 -15.77
C GLY A 682 32.72 25.69 -15.23
N ARG A 683 32.87 27.01 -15.00
CA ARG A 683 34.06 27.61 -14.40
C ARG A 683 34.34 27.03 -13.01
N LEU A 684 33.34 26.94 -12.13
CA LEU A 684 33.54 26.40 -10.79
C LEU A 684 33.86 24.89 -10.78
N LEU A 685 33.35 24.10 -11.73
CA LEU A 685 33.75 22.70 -11.89
C LEU A 685 35.25 22.57 -12.24
N ASP A 686 35.76 23.43 -13.12
CA ASP A 686 37.16 23.43 -13.56
C ASP A 686 38.13 23.99 -12.51
N GLU A 687 37.69 24.96 -11.70
CA GLU A 687 38.47 25.53 -10.59
C GLU A 687 38.47 24.61 -9.35
N GLU A 688 37.29 24.29 -8.81
CA GLU A 688 37.15 23.61 -7.51
C GLU A 688 37.32 22.10 -7.61
N LYS A 689 37.05 21.51 -8.78
CA LYS A 689 37.17 20.08 -9.09
C LYS A 689 36.51 19.20 -8.02
N PRO A 690 35.17 19.25 -7.87
CA PRO A 690 34.43 18.41 -6.94
C PRO A 690 34.47 16.93 -7.34
N ASP A 691 34.27 16.05 -6.35
CA ASP A 691 34.12 14.60 -6.54
C ASP A 691 32.66 14.19 -6.81
N LEU A 692 31.72 15.06 -6.45
CA LEU A 692 30.28 14.90 -6.63
C LEU A 692 29.63 16.26 -6.82
N VAL A 693 28.69 16.36 -7.76
CA VAL A 693 27.74 17.46 -7.82
C VAL A 693 26.38 16.99 -7.30
N VAL A 694 25.77 17.76 -6.40
CA VAL A 694 24.37 17.57 -5.99
C VAL A 694 23.53 18.67 -6.60
N LEU A 695 22.52 18.28 -7.37
CA LEU A 695 21.53 19.15 -8.00
C LEU A 695 20.30 19.19 -7.10
N SER A 696 20.19 20.21 -6.26
CA SER A 696 19.21 20.26 -5.15
C SER A 696 17.87 20.89 -5.54
N GLY A 697 17.27 20.42 -6.64
CA GLY A 697 15.98 20.89 -7.18
C GLY A 697 16.02 22.23 -7.92
N ASP A 698 14.91 22.54 -8.60
CA ASP A 698 14.68 23.70 -9.48
C ASP A 698 15.80 23.91 -10.51
N GLN A 699 16.18 22.80 -11.14
CA GLN A 699 17.15 22.76 -12.22
C GLN A 699 16.53 23.22 -13.55
N ILE A 700 15.20 23.09 -13.67
CA ILE A 700 14.39 23.43 -14.84
C ILE A 700 13.38 24.53 -14.47
N ASN A 701 13.23 25.54 -15.32
CA ASN A 701 12.41 26.73 -15.05
C ASN A 701 10.96 26.61 -15.57
N GLY A 702 10.29 25.48 -15.28
CA GLY A 702 8.86 25.23 -15.54
C GLY A 702 8.34 25.81 -16.87
N ASP A 703 7.60 26.91 -16.77
CA ASP A 703 7.06 27.74 -17.86
C ASP A 703 7.98 27.91 -19.09
N THR A 704 9.29 28.08 -18.88
CA THR A 704 10.26 28.35 -19.98
C THR A 704 10.98 27.11 -20.50
N ALA A 705 10.58 25.92 -20.04
CA ALA A 705 11.11 24.62 -20.45
C ALA A 705 10.06 23.67 -21.09
N PRO A 706 9.39 24.08 -22.19
CA PRO A 706 8.42 23.23 -22.90
C PRO A 706 9.00 21.94 -23.49
N ASP A 707 10.33 21.79 -23.57
CA ASP A 707 11.02 20.49 -23.66
C ASP A 707 12.03 20.36 -22.51
N ALA A 708 11.61 19.69 -21.43
CA ALA A 708 12.41 19.50 -20.22
C ALA A 708 13.69 18.67 -20.47
N GLN A 709 13.66 17.73 -21.42
CA GLN A 709 14.84 16.94 -21.83
C GLN A 709 15.98 17.85 -22.33
N SER A 710 15.66 18.85 -23.16
CA SER A 710 16.64 19.80 -23.68
C SER A 710 17.28 20.65 -22.56
N ALA A 711 16.52 20.98 -21.50
CA ALA A 711 17.08 21.66 -20.31
C ALA A 711 17.97 20.73 -19.47
N ILE A 712 17.53 19.51 -19.18
CA ILE A 712 18.29 18.49 -18.41
C ILE A 712 19.65 18.22 -19.07
N PHE A 713 19.68 18.13 -20.40
CA PHE A 713 20.89 17.80 -21.14
C PHE A 713 21.98 18.89 -21.03
N LYS A 714 21.60 20.16 -20.84
CA LYS A 714 22.56 21.28 -20.67
C LYS A 714 23.41 21.14 -19.41
N TYR A 715 22.81 20.86 -18.25
CA TYR A 715 23.60 20.66 -17.03
C TYR A 715 24.38 19.34 -17.08
N ALA A 716 23.77 18.26 -17.58
CA ALA A 716 24.39 16.94 -17.58
C ALA A 716 25.66 16.91 -18.45
N GLU A 717 25.65 17.62 -19.59
CA GLU A 717 26.82 17.83 -20.46
C GLU A 717 28.03 18.43 -19.72
N LEU A 718 27.82 19.33 -18.75
CA LEU A 718 28.92 19.92 -17.98
C LEU A 718 29.62 18.91 -17.08
N PHE A 719 28.87 17.98 -16.49
CA PHE A 719 29.38 16.97 -15.57
C PHE A 719 29.96 15.77 -16.34
N ILE A 720 29.28 15.32 -17.40
CA ILE A 720 29.66 14.17 -18.23
C ILE A 720 30.97 14.42 -18.98
N LYS A 721 31.14 15.61 -19.60
CA LYS A 721 32.42 15.99 -20.24
C LYS A 721 33.60 15.98 -19.26
N ARG A 722 33.35 16.33 -18.00
CA ARG A 722 34.35 16.38 -16.93
C ARG A 722 34.48 15.05 -16.16
N LYS A 723 33.63 14.06 -16.44
CA LYS A 723 33.56 12.76 -15.77
C LYS A 723 33.28 12.85 -14.27
N ILE A 724 32.57 13.91 -13.87
CA ILE A 724 32.20 14.18 -12.47
C ILE A 724 30.86 13.48 -12.21
N PRO A 725 30.76 12.58 -11.21
CA PRO A 725 29.49 12.02 -10.76
C PRO A 725 28.50 13.10 -10.31
N PHE A 726 27.21 12.89 -10.56
CA PHE A 726 26.17 13.81 -10.10
C PHE A 726 24.91 13.08 -9.59
N ALA A 727 24.23 13.69 -8.62
CA ALA A 727 22.98 13.19 -8.02
C ALA A 727 21.93 14.30 -8.01
N THR A 728 20.69 13.98 -8.40
CA THR A 728 19.58 14.94 -8.56
C THR A 728 18.41 14.63 -7.63
N ILE A 729 17.81 15.68 -7.08
CA ILE A 729 16.47 15.71 -6.50
C ILE A 729 15.66 16.83 -7.17
N PHE A 730 14.34 16.78 -7.07
CA PHE A 730 13.44 17.74 -7.71
C PHE A 730 12.99 18.86 -6.77
N GLY A 731 12.78 20.04 -7.35
CA GLY A 731 12.04 21.15 -6.77
C GLY A 731 10.67 21.34 -7.45
N ASN A 732 9.90 22.31 -6.99
CA ASN A 732 8.53 22.55 -7.46
C ASN A 732 8.44 23.02 -8.90
N HIS A 733 9.48 23.68 -9.46
CA HIS A 733 9.49 24.13 -10.84
C HIS A 733 9.93 23.03 -11.83
N ASP A 734 10.59 21.98 -11.36
CA ASP A 734 11.13 20.95 -12.27
C ASP A 734 10.02 20.25 -13.07
N ASP A 735 8.90 19.85 -12.44
CA ASP A 735 7.79 19.14 -13.08
C ASP A 735 6.58 20.00 -13.51
N GLU A 736 6.73 21.33 -13.51
CA GLU A 736 5.79 22.25 -14.18
C GLU A 736 5.92 22.20 -15.72
N GLY A 737 7.02 21.65 -16.24
CA GLY A 737 7.30 21.52 -17.67
C GLY A 737 6.62 20.31 -18.35
N SER A 738 7.17 19.87 -19.49
CA SER A 738 6.54 18.85 -20.35
C SER A 738 6.78 17.38 -19.96
N LEU A 739 7.56 17.11 -18.91
CA LEU A 739 7.81 15.78 -18.37
C LEU A 739 7.55 15.76 -16.85
N PRO A 740 6.75 14.82 -16.32
CA PRO A 740 6.57 14.67 -14.87
C PRO A 740 7.82 14.03 -14.22
N ARG A 741 8.04 14.26 -12.92
CA ARG A 741 9.21 13.77 -12.15
C ARG A 741 9.65 12.32 -12.45
N PRO A 742 8.75 11.31 -12.52
CA PRO A 742 9.19 9.94 -12.78
C PRO A 742 9.91 9.77 -14.13
N GLN A 743 9.46 10.50 -15.16
CA GLN A 743 10.04 10.42 -16.50
C GLN A 743 11.30 11.27 -16.63
N GLN A 744 11.38 12.38 -15.90
CA GLN A 744 12.64 13.09 -15.73
C GLN A 744 13.68 12.23 -15.01
N MET A 745 13.31 11.52 -13.95
CA MET A 745 14.22 10.66 -13.22
C MET A 745 14.66 9.46 -14.07
N ALA A 746 13.74 8.81 -14.80
CA ALA A 746 14.09 7.74 -15.74
C ALA A 746 15.08 8.22 -16.83
N LEU A 747 14.91 9.46 -17.31
CA LEU A 747 15.88 10.09 -18.21
C LEU A 747 17.22 10.34 -17.51
N ILE A 748 17.23 10.97 -16.34
CA ILE A 748 18.43 11.38 -15.58
C ILE A 748 19.24 10.16 -15.11
N GLU A 749 18.59 9.09 -14.66
CA GLU A 749 19.23 7.82 -14.27
C GLU A 749 19.87 7.12 -15.48
N SER A 750 19.33 7.32 -16.70
CA SER A 750 19.90 6.78 -17.94
C SER A 750 21.14 7.52 -18.46
N LEU A 751 21.56 8.62 -17.82
CA LEU A 751 22.70 9.42 -18.25
C LEU A 751 24.05 8.90 -17.71
N PRO A 752 25.14 9.01 -18.50
CA PRO A 752 26.49 8.78 -17.99
C PRO A 752 26.78 9.60 -16.73
N TYR A 753 27.59 9.05 -15.82
CA TYR A 753 27.97 9.67 -14.53
C TYR A 753 26.84 10.00 -13.54
N SER A 754 25.57 9.76 -13.89
CA SER A 754 24.44 9.89 -12.97
C SER A 754 24.50 8.83 -11.87
N LEU A 755 24.24 9.28 -10.64
CA LEU A 755 24.00 8.48 -9.44
C LEU A 755 22.54 8.58 -8.98
N SER A 756 21.69 9.26 -9.77
CA SER A 756 20.30 9.50 -9.42
C SER A 756 19.47 8.22 -9.60
N GLU A 757 18.54 7.97 -8.69
CA GLU A 757 17.62 6.82 -8.73
C GLU A 757 16.20 7.26 -8.33
N ALA A 758 15.16 6.60 -8.83
CA ALA A 758 13.78 6.93 -8.46
C ALA A 758 13.47 6.72 -6.97
N GLY A 759 14.13 5.75 -6.34
CA GLY A 759 13.76 5.23 -5.01
C GLY A 759 12.76 4.07 -5.11
N PRO A 760 12.25 3.56 -3.97
CA PRO A 760 11.32 2.44 -3.96
C PRO A 760 9.88 2.86 -4.31
N ASP A 761 9.22 2.12 -5.20
CA ASP A 761 7.85 2.38 -5.69
C ASP A 761 6.78 2.53 -4.57
N GLU A 762 7.01 1.97 -3.38
CA GLU A 762 6.08 2.04 -2.24
C GLU A 762 6.23 3.32 -1.38
N ILE A 763 7.16 4.22 -1.72
CA ILE A 763 7.45 5.47 -1.01
C ILE A 763 6.92 6.67 -1.81
N GLU A 764 6.33 7.66 -1.12
CA GLU A 764 5.80 8.86 -1.78
C GLU A 764 6.93 9.80 -2.25
N GLY A 765 6.80 10.32 -3.48
CA GLY A 765 7.78 11.21 -4.12
C GLY A 765 8.77 10.46 -5.02
N VAL A 766 9.56 11.19 -5.81
CA VAL A 766 10.55 10.63 -6.76
C VAL A 766 11.93 11.21 -6.46
N GLY A 767 12.92 10.35 -6.30
CA GLY A 767 14.25 10.75 -5.82
C GLY A 767 14.43 10.54 -4.32
N ASN A 768 13.86 9.46 -3.78
CA ASN A 768 14.09 9.00 -2.41
C ASN A 768 15.16 7.87 -2.40
N TYR A 769 16.44 8.24 -2.33
CA TYR A 769 17.57 7.29 -2.46
C TYR A 769 18.78 7.70 -1.62
N ILE A 770 19.85 6.90 -1.70
CA ILE A 770 21.13 7.14 -1.01
C ILE A 770 22.30 7.05 -1.98
N VAL A 771 23.36 7.81 -1.72
CA VAL A 771 24.66 7.69 -2.37
C VAL A 771 25.71 7.41 -1.30
N GLU A 772 26.32 6.23 -1.36
CA GLU A 772 27.43 5.84 -0.50
C GLU A 772 28.78 6.17 -1.15
N VAL A 773 29.65 6.86 -0.41
CA VAL A 773 31.02 7.16 -0.82
C VAL A 773 31.97 6.20 -0.13
N LEU A 774 32.66 5.36 -0.90
CA LEU A 774 33.55 4.34 -0.37
C LEU A 774 34.81 4.96 0.26
N ALA A 775 35.33 4.34 1.32
CA ALA A 775 36.61 4.71 1.92
C ALA A 775 37.78 4.56 0.91
N GLN A 776 38.92 5.20 1.21
CA GLN A 776 40.11 5.25 0.34
C GLN A 776 40.63 3.87 -0.15
N GLY A 777 41.41 3.89 -1.23
CA GLY A 777 42.06 2.70 -1.80
C GLY A 777 41.07 1.64 -2.32
N THR A 778 41.23 0.39 -1.90
CA THR A 778 40.42 -0.76 -2.34
C THR A 778 39.27 -1.12 -1.39
N SER A 779 39.01 -0.31 -0.36
CA SER A 779 37.98 -0.60 0.64
C SER A 779 36.58 -0.74 0.02
N LYS A 780 35.75 -1.59 0.65
CA LYS A 780 34.34 -1.78 0.32
C LYS A 780 33.39 -1.13 1.33
N HIS A 781 33.90 -0.57 2.42
CA HIS A 781 33.08 0.10 3.43
C HIS A 781 32.82 1.55 3.03
N SER A 782 31.59 2.00 3.26
CA SER A 782 31.18 3.38 3.08
C SER A 782 31.76 4.26 4.18
N ALA A 783 32.31 5.41 3.80
CA ALA A 783 32.85 6.43 4.69
C ALA A 783 31.87 7.60 4.90
N LEU A 784 30.96 7.81 3.94
CA LEU A 784 29.99 8.89 3.94
C LEU A 784 28.70 8.39 3.26
N THR A 785 27.56 8.56 3.90
CA THR A 785 26.25 8.31 3.29
C THR A 785 25.53 9.62 3.04
N ILE A 786 25.07 9.82 1.81
CA ILE A 786 24.33 11.00 1.38
C ILE A 786 22.90 10.57 1.10
N TYR A 787 21.94 11.03 1.91
CA TYR A 787 20.52 10.80 1.69
C TYR A 787 19.95 11.90 0.80
N LEU A 788 19.22 11.50 -0.23
CA LEU A 788 18.52 12.38 -1.14
C LEU A 788 17.02 12.06 -1.02
N LEU A 789 16.20 13.06 -0.72
CA LEU A 789 14.77 12.88 -0.46
C LEU A 789 13.93 13.90 -1.20
N ASP A 790 12.78 13.46 -1.70
CA ASP A 790 11.83 14.33 -2.37
C ASP A 790 11.01 15.15 -1.35
N THR A 791 11.02 16.48 -1.49
CA THR A 791 10.17 17.39 -0.72
C THR A 791 8.79 17.65 -1.35
N HIS A 792 8.48 17.02 -2.48
CA HIS A 792 7.29 17.25 -3.31
C HIS A 792 7.30 18.68 -3.91
N ALA A 793 6.13 19.29 -4.06
CA ALA A 793 5.96 20.63 -4.64
C ALA A 793 4.97 21.45 -3.77
N TYR A 794 3.79 21.76 -4.32
CA TYR A 794 2.73 22.52 -3.66
C TYR A 794 1.81 21.62 -2.81
N SER A 795 1.26 22.19 -1.75
CA SER A 795 0.49 21.47 -0.74
C SER A 795 -0.79 20.82 -1.28
N PRO A 796 -1.04 19.52 -1.00
CA PRO A 796 -2.29 18.86 -1.38
C PRO A 796 -3.51 19.32 -0.55
N ASP A 797 -3.32 20.12 0.51
CA ASP A 797 -4.39 20.75 1.28
C ASP A 797 -4.13 22.24 1.54
N GLU A 798 -4.15 23.03 0.47
CA GLU A 798 -4.17 24.51 0.46
C GLU A 798 -5.23 25.19 1.36
N ARG A 799 -6.17 24.44 1.95
CA ARG A 799 -7.13 24.99 2.92
C ARG A 799 -6.59 25.00 4.34
N SER A 800 -5.85 23.95 4.71
CA SER A 800 -5.26 23.79 6.05
C SER A 800 -3.80 24.23 6.09
N PHE A 801 -3.05 23.96 5.03
CA PHE A 801 -1.60 24.16 4.93
C PHE A 801 -1.29 24.80 3.57
N LYS A 802 -1.03 26.10 3.54
CA LYS A 802 -0.81 26.86 2.31
C LYS A 802 0.64 26.83 1.84
N GLY A 803 0.82 26.94 0.53
CA GLY A 803 2.12 26.99 -0.12
C GLY A 803 2.65 25.58 -0.35
N TYR A 804 3.73 25.26 0.34
CA TYR A 804 4.57 24.12 0.00
C TYR A 804 4.25 22.86 0.81
N ASP A 805 4.52 21.71 0.20
CA ASP A 805 4.30 20.38 0.75
C ASP A 805 5.51 19.90 1.57
N TRP A 806 5.39 18.73 2.20
CA TRP A 806 6.32 18.21 3.19
C TRP A 806 6.60 16.72 3.01
N LEU A 807 7.77 16.27 3.51
CA LEU A 807 8.12 14.85 3.53
C LEU A 807 7.07 14.04 4.30
N LYS A 808 6.54 13.01 3.65
CA LYS A 808 5.45 12.14 4.10
C LYS A 808 5.93 11.14 5.15
N LYS A 809 5.00 10.58 5.93
CA LYS A 809 5.38 9.68 7.03
C LYS A 809 6.12 8.42 6.54
N ASN A 810 5.75 7.85 5.40
CA ASN A 810 6.46 6.71 4.80
C ASN A 810 7.89 7.06 4.36
N GLN A 811 8.15 8.26 3.83
CA GLN A 811 9.52 8.73 3.54
C GLN A 811 10.36 8.83 4.81
N ILE A 812 9.80 9.40 5.89
CA ILE A 812 10.48 9.53 7.19
C ILE A 812 10.71 8.15 7.82
N ASP A 813 9.73 7.25 7.76
CA ASP A 813 9.84 5.88 8.23
C ASP A 813 10.88 5.09 7.41
N TRP A 814 10.93 5.28 6.08
CA TRP A 814 11.90 4.67 5.18
C TRP A 814 13.31 5.18 5.47
N PHE A 815 13.51 6.49 5.58
CA PHE A 815 14.79 7.09 5.94
C PHE A 815 15.35 6.49 7.24
N LYS A 816 14.52 6.41 8.29
CA LYS A 816 14.91 5.79 9.57
C LYS A 816 15.26 4.30 9.43
N GLN A 817 14.50 3.54 8.65
CA GLN A 817 14.77 2.12 8.41
C GLN A 817 16.04 1.88 7.59
N THR A 818 16.31 2.73 6.59
CA THR A 818 17.53 2.69 5.78
C THR A 818 18.74 3.02 6.64
N ALA A 819 18.71 4.14 7.38
CA ALA A 819 19.80 4.55 8.26
C ALA A 819 20.10 3.50 9.34
N GLU A 820 19.08 2.95 10.03
CA GLU A 820 19.26 1.89 11.02
C GLU A 820 19.82 0.60 10.40
N GLY A 821 19.38 0.25 9.18
CA GLY A 821 19.85 -0.95 8.46
C GLY A 821 21.33 -0.88 8.07
N LEU A 822 21.83 0.30 7.69
CA LEU A 822 23.20 0.48 7.21
C LEU A 822 24.25 0.51 8.33
N LYS A 823 23.90 0.89 9.57
CA LYS A 823 24.83 1.04 10.71
C LYS A 823 25.77 -0.15 10.91
N LYS A 824 25.31 -1.37 10.63
CA LYS A 824 26.13 -2.59 10.72
C LYS A 824 27.22 -2.66 9.65
N GLU A 825 26.94 -2.22 8.42
CA GLU A 825 27.91 -2.24 7.31
C GLU A 825 28.89 -1.07 7.42
N HIS A 826 28.38 0.08 7.90
CA HIS A 826 29.16 1.26 8.28
C HIS A 826 30.14 1.00 9.44
N SER A 827 29.77 0.18 10.43
CA SER A 827 30.69 -0.20 11.52
C SER A 827 31.92 -1.03 11.09
N GLY A 828 31.98 -1.45 9.82
CA GLY A 828 33.20 -2.00 9.21
C GLY A 828 34.20 -0.95 8.73
N TYR A 829 33.82 0.33 8.66
CA TYR A 829 34.74 1.43 8.43
C TYR A 829 35.52 1.72 9.73
N THR A 830 36.84 1.89 9.62
CA THR A 830 37.74 2.01 10.78
C THR A 830 37.89 3.45 11.30
N HIS A 831 37.25 4.41 10.65
CA HIS A 831 37.19 5.82 11.06
C HIS A 831 35.71 6.21 11.27
N ILE A 832 35.45 7.46 11.64
CA ILE A 832 34.08 7.92 11.89
C ILE A 832 33.33 8.04 10.54
N HIS A 833 32.27 7.26 10.37
CA HIS A 833 31.30 7.43 9.28
C HIS A 833 30.49 8.71 9.51
N MET A 834 30.05 9.39 8.44
CA MET A 834 29.17 10.56 8.54
C MET A 834 27.98 10.48 7.59
N ASP A 835 26.82 10.90 8.06
CA ASP A 835 25.55 10.93 7.33
C ASP A 835 25.17 12.39 6.99
N LEU A 836 24.88 12.67 5.70
CA LEU A 836 24.47 13.99 5.20
C LEU A 836 23.11 13.89 4.49
N ALA A 837 22.29 14.92 4.51
CA ALA A 837 21.02 14.96 3.76
C ALA A 837 20.95 16.14 2.76
N PHE A 838 20.34 15.91 1.61
CA PHE A 838 19.93 16.94 0.66
C PHE A 838 18.44 16.83 0.36
N ILE A 839 17.78 17.99 0.37
CA ILE A 839 16.36 18.22 0.09
C ILE A 839 16.26 19.46 -0.81
N HIS A 840 15.09 19.76 -1.40
CA HIS A 840 14.91 21.03 -2.11
C HIS A 840 14.24 22.08 -1.23
N ILE A 841 12.98 21.84 -0.82
CA ILE A 841 12.21 22.78 -0.01
C ILE A 841 12.76 22.78 1.44
N PRO A 842 13.03 23.93 2.06
CA PRO A 842 13.57 24.01 3.42
C PRO A 842 12.61 23.46 4.47
N LEU A 843 13.16 22.98 5.59
CA LEU A 843 12.38 22.51 6.74
C LEU A 843 11.76 23.69 7.51
N PRO A 844 10.62 23.53 8.21
CA PRO A 844 10.01 24.62 8.98
C PRO A 844 10.95 25.28 10.01
N GLU A 845 11.92 24.52 10.55
CA GLU A 845 12.95 25.02 11.47
C GLU A 845 13.91 26.06 10.86
N TYR A 846 14.01 26.20 9.54
CA TYR A 846 14.79 27.29 8.92
C TYR A 846 14.19 28.69 9.21
N ARG A 847 12.91 28.76 9.64
CA ARG A 847 12.23 30.01 10.04
C ARG A 847 12.61 30.52 11.44
N ASP A 848 13.35 29.74 12.21
CA ASP A 848 13.64 30.05 13.60
C ASP A 848 14.78 31.08 13.71
N ASN A 849 14.41 32.34 13.92
CA ASN A 849 15.34 33.47 14.07
C ASN A 849 16.19 33.40 15.35
N ASP A 850 15.81 32.59 16.34
CA ASP A 850 16.59 32.42 17.57
C ASP A 850 17.76 31.42 17.37
N LEU A 851 17.82 30.72 16.23
CA LEU A 851 18.96 29.90 15.85
C LEU A 851 20.15 30.76 15.42
N TYR A 852 21.34 30.36 15.87
CA TYR A 852 22.59 30.89 15.31
C TYR A 852 22.65 30.60 13.82
N HIS A 853 22.85 31.64 13.01
CA HIS A 853 23.03 31.54 11.57
C HIS A 853 24.27 32.30 11.11
N PHE A 854 24.87 31.82 10.00
CA PHE A 854 26.06 32.41 9.39
C PHE A 854 25.92 32.41 7.85
N GLY A 855 26.30 33.52 7.23
CA GLY A 855 25.84 33.90 5.90
C GLY A 855 24.64 34.85 5.96
N GLU A 856 24.00 35.09 4.81
CA GLU A 856 22.98 36.12 4.63
C GLU A 856 21.56 35.52 4.57
N TRP A 857 20.68 35.98 5.46
CA TRP A 857 19.23 35.83 5.33
C TRP A 857 18.71 37.06 4.55
N ARG A 858 18.18 36.84 3.34
CA ARG A 858 17.78 37.90 2.40
C ARG A 858 16.29 37.91 2.05
N GLU A 859 15.59 36.78 2.20
CA GLU A 859 14.15 36.67 1.91
C GLU A 859 13.37 35.81 2.91
N GLY A 860 12.05 35.87 2.85
CA GLY A 860 11.17 35.16 3.79
C GLY A 860 11.11 33.67 3.49
N VAL A 861 11.61 32.84 4.42
CA VAL A 861 11.71 31.38 4.28
C VAL A 861 10.37 30.72 3.92
N THR A 862 10.33 30.03 2.79
CA THR A 862 9.12 29.48 2.16
C THR A 862 8.77 28.03 2.55
N ALA A 863 9.47 27.41 3.50
CA ALA A 863 9.20 26.07 4.07
C ALA A 863 7.69 25.68 4.25
N PRO A 864 7.32 24.40 4.28
CA PRO A 864 5.91 23.99 4.45
C PRO A 864 5.25 24.57 5.71
N ALA A 865 3.94 24.76 5.66
CA ALA A 865 3.13 25.20 6.81
C ALA A 865 2.91 24.09 7.85
N PHE A 866 3.07 22.82 7.45
CA PHE A 866 3.03 21.65 8.34
C PHE A 866 4.45 21.18 8.65
N ASN A 867 4.73 20.89 9.93
CA ASN A 867 5.98 20.25 10.34
C ASN A 867 5.79 18.74 10.50
N SER A 868 6.42 17.97 9.61
CA SER A 868 6.37 16.50 9.61
C SER A 868 7.31 15.83 10.63
N GLY A 869 8.14 16.61 11.33
CA GLY A 869 9.13 16.14 12.30
C GLY A 869 10.42 15.60 11.66
N PHE A 870 10.65 15.81 10.36
CA PHE A 870 11.83 15.27 9.67
C PHE A 870 13.16 15.79 10.25
N ARG A 871 13.21 17.05 10.70
CA ARG A 871 14.38 17.60 11.43
C ARG A 871 14.75 16.77 12.66
N ASP A 872 13.77 16.31 13.44
CA ASP A 872 14.03 15.45 14.60
C ASP A 872 14.42 14.04 14.18
N ALA A 873 13.91 13.53 13.05
CA ALA A 873 14.32 12.24 12.49
C ALA A 873 15.79 12.25 12.02
N LEU A 874 16.24 13.32 11.37
CA LEU A 874 17.64 13.51 10.95
C LEU A 874 18.60 13.45 12.17
N VAL A 875 18.28 14.20 13.23
CA VAL A 875 19.05 14.21 14.49
C VAL A 875 19.01 12.86 15.21
N GLU A 876 17.87 12.17 15.22
CA GLU A 876 17.72 10.83 15.82
C GLU A 876 18.60 9.78 15.14
N GLN A 877 18.85 9.92 13.84
CA GLN A 877 19.69 9.00 13.06
C GLN A 877 21.16 9.45 12.94
N GLY A 878 21.54 10.61 13.51
CA GLY A 878 22.91 11.08 13.54
C GLY A 878 23.38 11.87 12.31
N VAL A 879 22.46 12.33 11.45
CA VAL A 879 22.79 13.18 10.31
C VAL A 879 23.38 14.50 10.81
N VAL A 880 24.58 14.86 10.33
CA VAL A 880 25.33 16.02 10.84
C VAL A 880 25.01 17.33 10.12
N MET A 881 24.54 17.26 8.87
CA MET A 881 24.04 18.40 8.10
C MET A 881 22.92 18.03 7.12
N VAL A 882 22.00 18.96 6.89
CA VAL A 882 21.02 18.96 5.80
C VAL A 882 21.16 20.22 4.96
N SER A 883 21.03 20.12 3.64
CA SER A 883 21.05 21.28 2.74
C SER A 883 19.84 21.36 1.81
N CYS A 884 19.44 22.59 1.47
CA CYS A 884 18.27 22.93 0.65
C CYS A 884 18.58 24.00 -0.43
N GLY A 885 17.64 24.24 -1.34
CA GLY A 885 17.63 25.34 -2.32
C GLY A 885 16.42 26.24 -2.08
N HIS A 886 15.63 26.48 -3.13
CA HIS A 886 14.24 27.00 -3.10
C HIS A 886 14.05 28.48 -2.75
N ASP A 887 14.61 28.96 -1.63
CA ASP A 887 14.70 30.39 -1.32
C ASP A 887 16.00 30.94 -1.95
N HIS A 888 15.96 31.36 -3.22
CA HIS A 888 17.18 31.55 -4.05
C HIS A 888 18.18 32.54 -3.48
N ALA A 889 17.72 33.59 -2.80
CA ALA A 889 18.57 34.63 -2.22
C ALA A 889 19.00 34.31 -0.79
N ASN A 890 18.34 33.37 -0.11
CA ASN A 890 18.83 32.84 1.15
C ASN A 890 20.01 31.90 0.89
N GLU A 891 21.05 32.08 1.68
CA GLU A 891 22.33 31.40 1.45
C GLU A 891 23.07 31.06 2.75
N TYR A 892 22.43 31.32 3.89
CA TYR A 892 22.95 31.07 5.23
C TYR A 892 22.93 29.58 5.62
N CYS A 893 23.72 29.24 6.63
CA CYS A 893 23.57 28.02 7.41
C CYS A 893 23.07 28.37 8.82
N ALA A 894 22.04 27.68 9.31
CA ALA A 894 21.56 27.75 10.70
C ALA A 894 21.96 26.51 11.50
N LEU A 895 22.35 26.69 12.76
CA LEU A 895 22.70 25.60 13.68
C LEU A 895 21.53 25.26 14.60
N SER A 896 20.88 24.14 14.33
CA SER A 896 19.82 23.58 15.17
C SER A 896 20.39 22.86 16.41
N ARG A 897 19.70 22.96 17.55
CA ARG A 897 20.15 22.48 18.87
C ARG A 897 19.36 21.28 19.41
N HIS A 898 19.92 20.55 20.36
CA HIS A 898 19.21 19.50 21.10
C HIS A 898 18.23 20.10 22.12
N LYS A 899 16.96 19.69 22.07
CA LYS A 899 15.84 20.21 22.89
C LYS A 899 15.95 19.99 24.41
N LYS A 900 17.03 19.38 24.89
CA LYS A 900 17.24 18.97 26.31
C LYS A 900 18.36 19.74 27.02
N ASP A 901 19.41 20.07 26.29
CA ASP A 901 20.67 20.63 26.82
C ASP A 901 21.28 21.72 25.92
N GLU A 902 20.55 22.13 24.87
CA GLU A 902 20.94 23.14 23.88
C GLU A 902 22.25 22.87 23.12
N THR A 903 22.78 21.64 23.18
CA THR A 903 24.00 21.29 22.45
C THR A 903 23.78 21.31 20.92
N PRO A 904 24.81 21.63 20.12
CA PRO A 904 24.77 21.54 18.65
C PRO A 904 24.26 20.16 18.16
N ALA A 905 23.26 20.16 17.27
CA ALA A 905 22.60 18.92 16.82
C ALA A 905 22.69 18.69 15.30
N LEU A 906 22.35 19.70 14.49
CA LEU A 906 22.25 19.59 13.04
C LEU A 906 22.49 20.96 12.40
N TRP A 907 23.36 21.03 11.41
CA TRP A 907 23.47 22.20 10.54
C TRP A 907 22.47 22.14 9.39
N MET A 908 21.85 23.27 9.07
CA MET A 908 20.79 23.42 8.09
C MET A 908 21.19 24.54 7.11
N CYS A 909 21.60 24.22 5.89
CA CYS A 909 22.26 25.14 4.96
C CYS A 909 21.49 25.37 3.66
N TYR A 910 21.26 26.63 3.29
CA TYR A 910 20.89 27.00 1.92
C TYR A 910 22.10 26.91 0.98
N GLY A 911 21.89 26.38 -0.22
CA GLY A 911 22.90 26.39 -1.29
C GLY A 911 23.15 27.77 -1.89
N GLY A 912 22.11 28.61 -1.93
CA GLY A 912 22.05 29.83 -2.71
C GLY A 912 21.80 29.54 -4.19
N GLY A 913 20.79 30.21 -4.77
CA GLY A 913 20.38 29.99 -6.16
C GLY A 913 21.44 30.48 -7.15
N ALA A 914 21.90 29.59 -8.02
CA ALA A 914 22.96 29.85 -8.98
C ALA A 914 22.44 30.26 -10.37
N GLY A 915 21.20 29.91 -10.69
CA GLY A 915 20.57 30.16 -11.99
C GLY A 915 20.15 31.61 -12.23
N PHE A 916 20.42 32.11 -13.44
CA PHE A 916 19.88 33.40 -13.89
C PHE A 916 18.43 33.32 -14.36
N GLY A 917 17.88 32.12 -14.59
CA GLY A 917 16.47 31.94 -14.92
C GLY A 917 15.53 32.08 -13.71
N GLY A 918 16.03 31.86 -12.49
CA GLY A 918 15.31 32.04 -11.23
C GLY A 918 15.38 33.49 -10.74
N TYR A 919 14.45 33.93 -9.90
CA TYR A 919 14.46 35.30 -9.35
C TYR A 919 15.74 35.59 -8.53
N GLY A 920 16.10 36.86 -8.38
CA GLY A 920 17.31 37.33 -7.67
C GLY A 920 17.21 38.74 -7.06
N GLY A 921 16.03 39.37 -7.09
CA GLY A 921 15.82 40.80 -6.74
C GLY A 921 16.11 41.25 -5.29
N TYR A 922 16.66 40.40 -4.42
CA TYR A 922 16.82 40.68 -2.99
C TYR A 922 18.13 41.36 -2.65
N GLY A 923 18.14 42.70 -2.72
CA GLY A 923 19.19 43.54 -2.13
C GLY A 923 20.58 43.38 -2.75
N GLY A 924 20.66 43.21 -4.07
CA GLY A 924 21.94 43.05 -4.77
C GLY A 924 22.54 41.65 -4.68
N TYR A 925 21.70 40.61 -4.69
CA TYR A 925 22.16 39.22 -4.64
C TYR A 925 22.94 38.84 -5.92
N HIS A 926 24.25 38.65 -5.79
CA HIS A 926 25.05 37.94 -6.79
C HIS A 926 24.80 36.43 -6.70
N ARG A 927 24.68 35.76 -7.85
CA ARG A 927 24.59 34.29 -7.93
C ARG A 927 25.82 33.66 -7.30
N ARG A 928 25.61 32.57 -6.55
CA ARG A 928 26.65 31.86 -5.82
C ARG A 928 26.35 30.37 -5.78
N ILE A 929 27.37 29.57 -5.49
CA ILE A 929 27.29 28.11 -5.35
C ILE A 929 27.96 27.73 -4.02
N ARG A 930 27.29 26.91 -3.22
CA ARG A 930 27.84 26.34 -1.98
C ARG A 930 28.67 25.09 -2.26
N LEU A 931 29.77 24.94 -1.55
CA LEU A 931 30.62 23.75 -1.54
C LEU A 931 30.77 23.20 -0.12
N PHE A 932 31.01 21.90 -0.05
CA PHE A 932 31.33 21.17 1.18
C PHE A 932 32.65 20.42 0.95
N GLU A 933 33.70 20.83 1.64
CA GLU A 933 35.00 20.15 1.67
C GLU A 933 35.05 19.28 2.94
N ILE A 934 35.00 17.96 2.72
CA ILE A 934 34.92 16.92 3.74
C ILE A 934 36.31 16.33 3.91
N ASP A 935 36.79 16.24 5.15
CA ASP A 935 38.04 15.60 5.53
C ASP A 935 37.75 14.41 6.45
N MET A 936 37.85 13.20 5.92
CA MET A 936 37.53 11.97 6.65
C MET A 936 38.61 11.55 7.64
N ASN A 937 39.81 12.17 7.60
CA ASN A 937 40.85 11.94 8.60
C ASN A 937 40.48 12.60 9.94
N ALA A 938 39.87 13.79 9.86
CA ALA A 938 39.38 14.56 11.02
C ALA A 938 37.87 14.36 11.29
N ALA A 939 37.15 13.68 10.39
CA ALA A 939 35.69 13.66 10.33
C ALA A 939 35.10 15.09 10.40
N ARG A 940 35.61 15.95 9.51
CA ARG A 940 35.37 17.39 9.47
C ARG A 940 34.66 17.80 8.19
N ILE A 941 33.75 18.76 8.27
CA ILE A 941 33.12 19.40 7.10
C ILE A 941 33.32 20.91 7.19
N THR A 942 34.00 21.45 6.19
CA THR A 942 34.12 22.91 5.96
C THR A 942 33.21 23.29 4.80
N THR A 943 32.43 24.35 4.94
CA THR A 943 31.56 24.86 3.87
C THR A 943 31.83 26.34 3.61
N TYR A 944 31.75 26.72 2.34
CA TYR A 944 31.96 28.06 1.80
C TYR A 944 31.13 28.22 0.52
N LYS A 945 31.01 29.46 0.04
CA LYS A 945 30.40 29.79 -1.24
C LYS A 945 31.43 30.37 -2.20
N ARG A 946 31.21 30.20 -3.51
CA ARG A 946 31.94 30.89 -4.59
C ARG A 946 30.96 31.72 -5.40
N LEU A 947 31.38 32.92 -5.82
CA LEU A 947 30.51 33.89 -6.51
C LEU A 947 30.65 33.81 -8.04
N GLU A 948 29.58 34.20 -8.73
CA GLU A 948 29.58 34.39 -10.18
C GLU A 948 30.30 35.68 -10.60
N TYR A 949 30.14 36.75 -9.81
CA TYR A 949 30.71 38.09 -10.06
C TYR A 949 31.38 38.65 -8.79
N GLY A 950 32.34 39.58 -8.98
CA GLY A 950 33.03 40.28 -7.89
C GLY A 950 34.31 39.57 -7.46
N ASP A 951 34.42 39.24 -6.17
CA ASP A 951 35.57 38.54 -5.58
C ASP A 951 35.61 37.05 -6.02
N LEU A 952 35.86 36.77 -7.31
CA LEU A 952 35.70 35.44 -7.88
C LEU A 952 36.51 34.37 -7.14
N ASP A 953 37.79 34.60 -6.88
CA ASP A 953 38.73 33.65 -6.25
C ASP A 953 38.45 33.39 -4.76
N LYS A 954 37.57 34.16 -4.13
CA LYS A 954 37.36 34.16 -2.68
C LYS A 954 36.39 33.07 -2.26
N ARG A 955 36.77 32.33 -1.22
CA ARG A 955 35.82 31.53 -0.41
C ARG A 955 35.01 32.49 0.45
N VAL A 956 33.73 32.64 0.14
CA VAL A 956 32.79 33.50 0.89
C VAL A 956 32.19 32.70 2.04
N ASP A 957 32.26 33.27 3.24
CA ASP A 957 31.75 32.73 4.50
C ASP A 957 32.19 31.28 4.75
N GLU A 958 33.50 31.05 4.67
CA GLU A 958 34.12 29.77 4.99
C GLU A 958 34.03 29.48 6.49
N GLN A 959 33.38 28.37 6.86
CA GLN A 959 33.23 27.92 8.24
C GLN A 959 33.33 26.39 8.36
N VAL A 960 33.81 25.92 9.51
CA VAL A 960 33.74 24.51 9.91
C VAL A 960 32.40 24.29 10.61
N ILE A 961 31.57 23.40 10.05
CA ILE A 961 30.23 23.07 10.58
C ILE A 961 30.22 21.73 11.33
N VAL A 962 31.10 20.80 10.95
CA VAL A 962 31.25 19.48 11.59
C VAL A 962 32.72 19.27 11.89
N ASP A 963 33.03 18.75 13.08
CA ASP A 963 34.38 18.34 13.47
C ASP A 963 34.31 17.10 14.38
N GLY A 964 35.23 16.15 14.22
CA GLY A 964 35.20 14.88 14.97
C GLY A 964 33.90 14.08 14.78
N GLY A 965 33.24 14.22 13.61
CA GLY A 965 31.98 13.56 13.28
C GLY A 965 30.75 14.10 14.00
N LYS A 966 30.79 15.33 14.51
CA LYS A 966 29.67 15.98 15.20
C LYS A 966 29.45 17.40 14.69
N ALA A 967 28.19 17.84 14.66
CA ALA A 967 27.89 19.25 14.47
C ALA A 967 28.58 20.08 15.58
N VAL A 968 29.30 21.13 15.21
CA VAL A 968 29.97 22.03 16.15
C VAL A 968 29.39 23.43 16.09
N ALA A 969 29.40 24.12 17.23
CA ALA A 969 29.21 25.57 17.25
C ALA A 969 30.47 26.27 16.71
N PRO A 970 30.37 27.51 16.20
CA PRO A 970 31.54 28.30 15.86
C PRO A 970 32.43 28.52 17.08
N ASN A 971 33.74 28.56 16.85
CA ASN A 971 34.67 29.16 17.83
C ASN A 971 34.52 30.68 17.74
N VAL A 972 33.93 31.28 18.78
CA VAL A 972 33.69 32.73 18.93
C VAL A 972 34.89 33.40 19.61
#